data_AF-A0A8J3KDV6-F1
#
_entry.id   AF-A0A8J3KDV6-F1
#
_cell.length_a   1.000
_cell.length_b   1.000
_cell.length_c   1.000
_cell.angle_alpha   90.00
_cell.angle_beta   90.00
_cell.angle_gamma   90.00
#
_symmetry.space_group_name_H-M   'P 1'
#
loop_
_entity.id
_entity.type
_entity.pdbx_description
1 polymer ?
#
loop_
_entity_poly.entity_id
_entity_poly.type
_entity_poly.pdbx_seq_one_letter_code
_entity_poly.pdbx_strand_id
1 'polypeptide(L)'
;MDRWERLLTPVFDGYDRGRDRAQHWIDETAGKPIRAWVAPILLAFAATAAVVGLFRLLLAAAGGFGPAGRWTVAAFIGTVAVIVLVVVTRNVVVSLADPSQRRLLLIALITSGAGILSSVQAVVALTIALSDDPPSLWTIERFYLWRLVGSVPLLDIPARLAWTEPPVLPGVTGHVLELAFALVVIPPLVRVGIALYGHAEDRARERNYSEALAHRFRARRSWSSLADPRLTTVAAAAGVAWTLVQLYRHTPTRILSLTTLAGVVTAAALAVAATAAVRWMYDYLSEQAVLITLACAGLLVWFDSPVRQLVLPSAASLGLWAKLGVTLAAWLVLLLVVLVFVWSDPEFLEALLALTLVIGFLGADAPAAGWLREHVTWQPWGLPLDQALATAGGWFTVAFLVHLVWAVVRRQQILGRADYGDTASGLRQDLRAYALRAVHLVIVAGAALTLLRSAHAATVSAPTAGPWTEASQSLTAAVWHVVDSLPGPDVTDILDWRLTADVTGRWAGLVIILAVGATVLLVALPLIRTVALWARLTAGRPRSSDALASVPGAIADDLAAVVAFMEEAAVTGTPGFMLIPRARPMPFGSRVQLVIPTDTVGRRLVQAELNMAALVRLFGHESAWYQAADRAFAATARAFGADGLPAVPHPGADRRQHTVAAARAAVDEYTALIAEWRAAWQAGAPVASDLAPTLGT
;
A
#
# COMPACT_ATOMS: atom_id res chain seq x y z
N MET A 1 -25.84 40.60 -14.03
CA MET A 1 -25.48 39.19 -14.32
C MET A 1 -26.07 38.71 -15.65
N ASP A 2 -27.34 39.02 -15.95
CA ASP A 2 -28.12 38.55 -17.12
C ASP A 2 -27.55 38.84 -18.54
N ARG A 3 -26.58 39.74 -18.65
CA ARG A 3 -25.91 40.07 -19.93
C ARG A 3 -24.74 39.13 -20.22
N TRP A 4 -24.00 38.74 -19.18
CA TRP A 4 -22.91 37.76 -19.29
C TRP A 4 -23.46 36.36 -19.49
N GLU A 5 -24.55 36.02 -18.81
CA GLU A 5 -25.24 34.75 -18.99
C GLU A 5 -25.69 34.56 -20.45
N ARG A 6 -26.47 35.51 -21.00
CA ARG A 6 -26.89 35.47 -22.42
C ARG A 6 -25.75 35.40 -23.44
N LEU A 7 -24.58 35.96 -23.12
CA LEU A 7 -23.39 35.89 -23.98
C LEU A 7 -22.69 34.52 -23.89
N LEU A 8 -22.71 33.89 -22.72
CA LEU A 8 -22.00 32.63 -22.45
C LEU A 8 -22.86 31.39 -22.72
N THR A 9 -24.19 31.46 -22.59
CA THR A 9 -25.11 30.32 -22.84
C THR A 9 -24.87 29.65 -24.20
N PRO A 10 -24.81 30.36 -25.34
CA PRO A 10 -24.59 29.69 -26.64
C PRO A 10 -23.21 29.04 -26.77
N VAL A 11 -22.20 29.53 -26.03
CA VAL A 11 -20.87 28.92 -25.96
C VAL A 11 -20.92 27.62 -25.15
N PHE A 12 -21.60 27.61 -24.01
CA PHE A 12 -21.80 26.41 -23.20
C PHE A 12 -22.67 25.37 -23.91
N ASP A 13 -23.77 25.77 -24.55
CA ASP A 13 -24.62 24.88 -25.36
C ASP A 13 -23.87 24.27 -26.55
N GLY A 14 -22.94 25.03 -27.13
CA GLY A 14 -22.04 24.54 -28.17
C GLY A 14 -21.05 23.51 -27.63
N TYR A 15 -20.45 23.80 -26.47
CA TYR A 15 -19.53 22.89 -25.78
C TYR A 15 -20.22 21.59 -25.37
N ASP A 16 -21.40 21.65 -24.75
CA ASP A 16 -22.14 20.48 -24.30
C ASP A 16 -22.56 19.59 -25.46
N ARG A 17 -23.07 20.17 -26.55
CA ARG A 17 -23.37 19.40 -27.78
C ARG A 17 -22.12 18.74 -28.37
N GLY A 18 -20.97 19.42 -28.33
CA GLY A 18 -19.69 18.85 -28.76
C GLY A 18 -19.24 17.69 -27.87
N ARG A 19 -19.33 17.88 -26.55
CA ARG A 19 -19.02 16.88 -25.53
C ARG A 19 -19.89 15.64 -25.70
N ASP A 20 -21.19 15.81 -25.88
CA ASP A 20 -22.15 14.70 -25.97
C ASP A 20 -21.96 13.89 -27.26
N ARG A 21 -21.61 14.54 -28.38
CA ARG A 21 -21.21 13.84 -29.62
C ARG A 21 -19.92 13.05 -29.43
N ALA A 22 -18.91 13.66 -28.81
CA ALA A 22 -17.64 12.97 -28.54
C ALA A 22 -17.86 11.77 -27.61
N GLN A 23 -18.69 11.94 -26.58
CA GLN A 23 -19.11 10.91 -25.65
C GLN A 23 -19.78 9.73 -26.39
N HIS A 24 -20.76 10.02 -27.23
CA HIS A 24 -21.46 9.00 -28.03
C HIS A 24 -20.51 8.26 -28.98
N TRP A 25 -19.61 8.98 -29.65
CA TRP A 25 -18.62 8.37 -30.53
C TRP A 25 -17.62 7.45 -29.79
N ILE A 26 -17.18 7.84 -28.60
CA ILE A 26 -16.32 7.02 -27.76
C ILE A 26 -17.07 5.76 -27.28
N ASP A 27 -18.34 5.91 -26.88
CA ASP A 27 -19.23 4.78 -26.51
C ASP A 27 -19.34 3.76 -27.65
N GLU A 28 -19.62 4.23 -28.87
CA GLU A 28 -19.68 3.35 -30.05
C GLU A 28 -18.34 2.67 -30.35
N THR A 29 -17.23 3.37 -30.15
CA THR A 29 -15.89 2.85 -30.48
C THR A 29 -15.38 1.85 -29.45
N ALA A 30 -15.77 2.00 -28.18
CA ALA A 30 -15.43 1.09 -27.10
C ALA A 30 -15.91 -0.35 -27.33
N GLY A 31 -17.08 -0.52 -27.98
CA GLY A 31 -17.63 -1.83 -28.33
C GLY A 31 -16.97 -2.49 -29.54
N LYS A 32 -16.22 -1.73 -30.35
CA LYS A 32 -15.58 -2.19 -31.59
C LYS A 32 -14.21 -2.85 -31.31
N PRO A 33 -13.65 -3.67 -32.23
CA PRO A 33 -12.33 -4.27 -32.06
C PRO A 33 -11.22 -3.21 -31.96
N ILE A 34 -10.07 -3.55 -31.35
CA ILE A 34 -8.95 -2.62 -31.08
C ILE A 34 -8.49 -1.84 -32.32
N ARG A 35 -8.59 -2.42 -33.53
CA ARG A 35 -8.26 -1.71 -34.79
C ARG A 35 -9.11 -0.45 -35.00
N ALA A 36 -10.36 -0.44 -34.54
CA ALA A 36 -11.23 0.73 -34.60
C ALA A 36 -10.84 1.83 -33.61
N TRP A 37 -9.99 1.52 -32.62
CA TRP A 37 -9.50 2.49 -31.64
C TRP A 37 -8.37 3.37 -32.19
N VAL A 38 -7.76 2.96 -33.30
CA VAL A 38 -6.61 3.67 -33.89
C VAL A 38 -6.99 5.11 -34.25
N ALA A 39 -8.14 5.35 -34.86
CA ALA A 39 -8.59 6.70 -35.23
C ALA A 39 -8.77 7.64 -34.02
N PRO A 40 -9.51 7.27 -32.94
CA PRO A 40 -9.59 8.10 -31.73
C PRO A 40 -8.26 8.31 -31.04
N ILE A 41 -7.39 7.30 -31.04
CA ILE A 41 -6.05 7.42 -30.49
C ILE A 41 -5.23 8.44 -31.31
N LEU A 42 -5.29 8.41 -32.64
CA LEU A 42 -4.61 9.39 -33.50
C LEU A 42 -5.17 10.80 -33.35
N LEU A 43 -6.49 10.96 -33.25
CA LEU A 43 -7.14 12.25 -32.99
C LEU A 43 -6.69 12.82 -31.64
N ALA A 44 -6.63 11.97 -30.61
CA ALA A 44 -6.13 12.33 -29.30
C ALA A 44 -4.66 12.75 -29.33
N PHE A 45 -3.82 12.03 -30.08
CA PHE A 45 -2.43 12.41 -30.28
C PHE A 45 -2.30 13.77 -30.99
N ALA A 46 -3.13 14.04 -32.00
CA ALA A 46 -3.15 15.34 -32.68
C ALA A 46 -3.60 16.48 -31.74
N ALA A 47 -4.68 16.27 -30.97
CA ALA A 47 -5.14 17.25 -29.97
C ALA A 47 -4.08 17.49 -28.88
N THR A 48 -3.42 16.42 -28.44
CA THR A 48 -2.31 16.50 -27.48
C THR A 48 -1.15 17.31 -28.06
N ALA A 49 -0.76 17.04 -29.30
CA ALA A 49 0.29 17.80 -29.99
C ALA A 49 -0.06 19.29 -30.10
N ALA A 50 -1.33 19.62 -30.35
CA ALA A 50 -1.79 21.01 -30.38
C ALA A 50 -1.70 21.70 -28.99
N VAL A 51 -2.13 21.02 -27.92
CA VAL A 51 -2.02 21.55 -26.54
C VAL A 51 -0.55 21.72 -26.14
N VAL A 52 0.30 20.74 -26.46
CA VAL A 52 1.74 20.83 -26.20
C VAL A 52 2.38 21.96 -27.01
N GLY A 53 1.96 22.13 -28.27
CA GLY A 53 2.36 23.26 -29.11
C GLY A 53 1.99 24.61 -28.48
N LEU A 54 0.78 24.73 -27.92
CA LEU A 54 0.34 25.93 -27.20
C LEU A 54 1.17 26.17 -25.94
N PHE A 55 1.43 25.14 -25.13
CA PHE A 55 2.31 25.26 -23.96
C PHE A 55 3.71 25.67 -24.35
N ARG A 56 4.26 25.14 -25.44
CA ARG A 56 5.55 25.57 -25.96
C ARG A 56 5.57 27.03 -26.35
N LEU A 57 4.53 27.53 -27.02
CA LEU A 57 4.42 28.95 -27.37
C LEU A 57 4.38 29.83 -26.11
N LEU A 58 3.62 29.42 -25.09
CA LEU A 58 3.55 30.11 -23.80
C LEU A 58 4.90 30.10 -23.06
N LEU A 59 5.61 28.98 -23.08
CA LEU A 59 6.93 28.85 -22.43
C LEU A 59 8.02 29.63 -23.17
N ALA A 60 7.98 29.64 -24.51
CA ALA A 60 8.86 30.48 -25.33
C ALA A 60 8.62 31.97 -25.03
N ALA A 61 7.35 32.39 -24.89
CA ALA A 61 7.02 33.74 -24.45
C ALA A 61 7.49 34.03 -23.01
N ALA A 62 7.41 33.03 -22.12
CA ALA A 62 7.84 33.15 -20.73
C ALA A 62 9.34 33.44 -20.56
N GLY A 63 10.18 32.96 -21.47
CA GLY A 63 11.60 33.29 -21.47
C GLY A 63 11.88 34.80 -21.55
N GLY A 64 10.99 35.56 -22.22
CA GLY A 64 11.06 37.02 -22.32
C GLY A 64 10.38 37.78 -21.18
N PHE A 65 9.67 37.11 -20.28
CA PHE A 65 9.05 37.74 -19.12
C PHE A 65 10.03 37.83 -17.93
N GLY A 66 9.82 38.83 -17.07
CA GLY A 66 10.48 38.90 -15.76
C GLY A 66 10.05 37.77 -14.81
N PRO A 67 10.68 37.65 -13.63
CA PRO A 67 10.47 36.52 -12.71
C PRO A 67 8.99 36.25 -12.38
N ALA A 68 8.21 37.30 -12.11
CA ALA A 68 6.77 37.18 -11.82
C ALA A 68 5.97 36.61 -12.98
N GLY A 69 6.31 36.96 -14.23
CA GLY A 69 5.67 36.41 -15.42
C GLY A 69 6.01 34.94 -15.63
N ARG A 70 7.26 34.53 -15.39
CA ARG A 70 7.69 33.12 -15.44
C ARG A 70 6.91 32.27 -14.43
N TRP A 71 6.78 32.74 -13.19
CA TRP A 71 5.99 32.06 -12.15
C TRP A 71 4.50 31.97 -12.50
N THR A 72 3.93 33.01 -13.13
CA THR A 72 2.53 33.01 -13.57
C THR A 72 2.30 31.94 -14.65
N VAL A 73 3.20 31.83 -15.62
CA VAL A 73 3.15 30.78 -16.65
C VAL A 73 3.32 29.40 -16.04
N ALA A 74 4.28 29.22 -15.12
CA ALA A 74 4.50 27.96 -14.42
C ALA A 74 3.28 27.52 -13.60
N ALA A 75 2.64 28.44 -12.87
CA ALA A 75 1.43 28.16 -12.11
C ALA A 75 0.25 27.77 -13.02
N PHE A 76 0.07 28.45 -14.15
CA PHE A 76 -0.98 28.13 -15.12
C PHE A 76 -0.78 26.73 -15.71
N ILE A 77 0.41 26.44 -16.25
CA ILE A 77 0.72 25.14 -16.87
C ILE A 77 0.65 24.03 -15.82
N GLY A 78 1.20 24.27 -14.61
CA GLY A 78 1.11 23.34 -13.49
C GLY A 78 -0.33 23.02 -13.10
N THR A 79 -1.20 24.02 -13.04
CA THR A 79 -2.63 23.83 -12.74
C THR A 79 -3.30 22.96 -13.80
N VAL A 80 -3.07 23.24 -15.09
CA VAL A 80 -3.65 22.44 -16.17
C VAL A 80 -3.10 21.01 -16.14
N ALA A 81 -1.80 20.82 -15.92
CA ALA A 81 -1.19 19.50 -15.81
C ALA A 81 -1.81 18.69 -14.66
N VAL A 82 -2.00 19.29 -13.48
CA VAL A 82 -2.67 18.64 -12.34
C VAL A 82 -4.10 18.25 -12.69
N ILE A 83 -4.87 19.12 -13.35
CA ILE A 83 -6.25 18.80 -13.78
C ILE A 83 -6.25 17.60 -14.73
N VAL A 84 -5.38 17.60 -15.75
CA VAL A 84 -5.28 16.50 -16.71
C VAL A 84 -4.83 15.21 -16.01
N LEU A 85 -3.85 15.29 -15.11
CA LEU A 85 -3.35 14.14 -14.34
C LEU A 85 -4.44 13.54 -13.45
N VAL A 86 -5.27 14.36 -12.82
CA VAL A 86 -6.42 13.91 -12.01
C VAL A 86 -7.44 13.19 -12.92
N VAL A 87 -7.72 13.74 -14.10
CA VAL A 87 -8.63 13.11 -15.07
C VAL A 87 -8.07 11.78 -15.56
N VAL A 88 -6.80 11.72 -15.96
CA VAL A 88 -6.10 10.49 -16.38
C VAL A 88 -6.14 9.47 -15.26
N THR A 89 -5.71 9.86 -14.06
CA THR A 89 -5.64 8.97 -12.90
C THR A 89 -7.01 8.40 -12.57
N ARG A 90 -8.04 9.26 -12.54
CA ARG A 90 -9.43 8.84 -12.34
C ARG A 90 -9.87 7.85 -13.43
N ASN A 91 -9.67 8.17 -14.70
CA ASN A 91 -10.11 7.32 -15.81
C ASN A 91 -9.34 6.00 -15.87
N VAL A 92 -8.03 6.01 -15.62
CA VAL A 92 -7.19 4.81 -15.52
C VAL A 92 -7.68 3.92 -14.38
N VAL A 93 -7.89 4.48 -13.18
CA VAL A 93 -8.40 3.76 -12.02
C VAL A 93 -9.76 3.13 -12.31
N VAL A 94 -10.68 3.84 -12.97
CA VAL A 94 -11.99 3.29 -13.31
C VAL A 94 -11.88 2.26 -14.45
N SER A 95 -10.98 2.43 -15.41
CA SER A 95 -10.77 1.48 -16.53
C SER A 95 -10.10 0.17 -16.13
N LEU A 96 -9.19 0.23 -15.15
CA LEU A 96 -8.52 -0.93 -14.54
C LEU A 96 -9.48 -1.89 -13.85
N ALA A 97 -10.69 -1.40 -13.60
CA ALA A 97 -11.52 -1.89 -12.55
C ALA A 97 -12.88 -2.36 -13.04
N ASP A 98 -13.27 -1.99 -14.25
CA ASP A 98 -14.33 -2.63 -14.99
C ASP A 98 -13.82 -2.96 -16.41
N PRO A 99 -13.34 -4.20 -16.65
CA PRO A 99 -12.83 -4.60 -17.97
C PRO A 99 -13.92 -4.60 -19.06
N SER A 100 -15.20 -4.49 -18.68
CA SER A 100 -16.31 -4.28 -19.62
C SER A 100 -16.40 -2.81 -20.10
N GLN A 101 -15.89 -1.85 -19.30
CA GLN A 101 -15.82 -0.44 -19.66
C GLN A 101 -14.57 -0.12 -20.49
N ARG A 102 -14.44 -0.82 -21.62
CA ARG A 102 -13.46 -0.55 -22.69
C ARG A 102 -13.39 0.93 -23.08
N ARG A 103 -14.50 1.66 -22.92
CA ARG A 103 -14.61 3.11 -23.09
C ARG A 103 -13.64 3.88 -22.20
N LEU A 104 -13.58 3.55 -20.92
CA LEU A 104 -12.74 4.28 -19.98
C LEU A 104 -11.27 3.94 -20.18
N LEU A 105 -10.96 2.72 -20.61
CA LEU A 105 -9.59 2.35 -21.01
C LEU A 105 -9.18 3.15 -22.24
N LEU A 106 -10.06 3.28 -23.24
CA LEU A 106 -9.81 4.10 -24.41
C LEU A 106 -9.61 5.58 -24.04
N ILE A 107 -10.47 6.15 -23.18
CA ILE A 107 -10.31 7.52 -22.67
C ILE A 107 -9.01 7.67 -21.87
N ALA A 108 -8.69 6.72 -21.00
CA ALA A 108 -7.46 6.72 -20.21
C ALA A 108 -6.21 6.67 -21.10
N LEU A 109 -6.24 5.88 -22.17
CA LEU A 109 -5.13 5.75 -23.13
C LEU A 109 -4.98 7.01 -24.01
N ILE A 110 -6.12 7.61 -24.40
CA ILE A 110 -6.19 8.89 -25.11
C ILE A 110 -5.66 10.03 -24.24
N THR A 111 -6.03 10.05 -22.96
CA THR A 111 -5.67 11.15 -22.04
C THR A 111 -4.30 10.96 -21.40
N SER A 112 -3.75 9.75 -21.33
CA SER A 112 -2.45 9.49 -20.68
C SER A 112 -1.32 10.19 -21.42
N GLY A 113 -1.30 10.17 -22.75
CA GLY A 113 -0.33 10.91 -23.55
C GLY A 113 -0.37 12.42 -23.26
N ALA A 114 -1.58 13.00 -23.17
CA ALA A 114 -1.77 14.39 -22.79
C ALA A 114 -1.31 14.68 -21.36
N GLY A 115 -1.65 13.81 -20.41
CA GLY A 115 -1.21 13.92 -19.02
C GLY A 115 0.31 13.92 -18.89
N ILE A 116 0.98 12.95 -19.51
CA ILE A 116 2.45 12.84 -19.49
C ILE A 116 3.09 14.10 -20.08
N LEU A 117 2.67 14.50 -21.28
CA LEU A 117 3.27 15.64 -21.97
C LEU A 117 2.95 16.96 -21.24
N SER A 118 1.76 17.12 -20.67
CA SER A 118 1.43 18.29 -19.84
C SER A 118 2.25 18.36 -18.56
N SER A 119 2.51 17.21 -17.92
CA SER A 119 3.38 17.13 -16.74
C SER A 119 4.84 17.44 -17.08
N VAL A 120 5.35 16.95 -18.22
CA VAL A 120 6.67 17.35 -18.74
C VAL A 120 6.73 18.87 -18.90
N GLN A 121 5.73 19.47 -19.56
CA GLN A 121 5.69 20.93 -19.78
C GLN A 121 5.54 21.72 -18.48
N ALA A 122 4.80 21.22 -17.49
CA ALA A 122 4.70 21.85 -16.17
C ALA A 122 6.03 21.86 -15.43
N VAL A 123 6.79 20.76 -15.51
CA VAL A 123 8.11 20.68 -14.91
C VAL A 123 9.11 21.58 -15.67
N VAL A 124 9.08 21.60 -17.01
CA VAL A 124 9.85 22.55 -17.83
C VAL A 124 9.55 24.00 -17.43
N ALA A 125 8.28 24.34 -17.22
CA ALA A 125 7.87 25.66 -16.77
C ALA A 125 8.44 26.01 -15.39
N LEU A 126 8.43 25.03 -14.48
CA LEU A 126 8.99 25.18 -13.13
C LEU A 126 10.51 25.35 -13.18
N THR A 127 11.20 24.60 -14.03
CA THR A 127 12.64 24.76 -14.30
C THR A 127 12.96 26.19 -14.76
N ILE A 128 12.21 26.72 -15.73
CA ILE A 128 12.39 28.09 -16.27
C ILE A 128 12.11 29.15 -15.20
N ALA A 129 11.12 28.92 -14.33
CA ALA A 129 10.78 29.85 -13.25
C ALA A 129 11.83 29.87 -12.12
N LEU A 130 12.51 28.76 -11.90
CA LEU A 130 13.54 28.61 -10.86
C LEU A 130 14.95 28.98 -11.33
N SER A 131 15.21 28.97 -12.65
CA SER A 131 16.51 29.33 -13.20
C SER A 131 16.68 30.85 -13.32
N ASP A 132 17.79 31.36 -12.79
CA ASP A 132 18.20 32.76 -12.99
C ASP A 132 18.50 33.04 -14.47
N ASP A 133 19.24 32.12 -15.11
CA ASP A 133 19.52 32.12 -16.55
C ASP A 133 18.97 30.83 -17.20
N PRO A 134 17.75 30.87 -17.78
CA PRO A 134 17.08 29.66 -18.26
C PRO A 134 17.82 29.06 -19.45
N PRO A 135 18.24 27.78 -19.37
CA PRO A 135 18.78 27.08 -20.53
C PRO A 135 17.72 27.00 -21.64
N SER A 136 18.17 26.71 -22.87
CA SER A 136 17.25 26.62 -24.00
C SER A 136 16.12 25.62 -23.71
N LEU A 137 14.89 25.96 -24.12
CA LEU A 137 13.70 25.13 -23.88
C LEU A 137 13.90 23.69 -24.37
N TRP A 138 14.61 23.53 -25.50
CA TRP A 138 14.98 22.22 -26.03
C TRP A 138 15.91 21.43 -25.09
N THR A 139 16.88 22.08 -24.43
CA THR A 139 17.77 21.43 -23.46
C THR A 139 16.97 20.88 -22.28
N ILE A 140 16.04 21.69 -21.74
CA ILE A 140 15.19 21.32 -20.61
C ILE A 140 14.24 20.16 -20.98
N GLU A 141 13.61 20.24 -22.15
CA GLU A 141 12.73 19.16 -22.61
C GLU A 141 13.50 17.88 -22.92
N ARG A 142 14.66 17.98 -23.57
CA ARG A 142 15.53 16.82 -23.85
C ARG A 142 15.90 16.12 -22.55
N PHE A 143 16.11 16.86 -21.47
CA PHE A 143 16.45 16.32 -20.16
C PHE A 143 15.29 15.52 -19.55
N TYR A 144 14.09 16.07 -19.49
CA TYR A 144 12.93 15.33 -18.95
C TYR A 144 12.50 14.17 -19.85
N LEU A 145 12.68 14.28 -21.18
CA LEU A 145 12.50 13.15 -22.09
C LEU A 145 13.54 12.05 -21.84
N TRP A 146 14.81 12.42 -21.63
CA TRP A 146 15.86 11.48 -21.27
C TRP A 146 15.53 10.76 -19.96
N ARG A 147 15.10 11.49 -18.92
CA ARG A 147 14.66 10.91 -17.64
C ARG A 147 13.43 10.01 -17.78
N LEU A 148 12.45 10.37 -18.61
CA LEU A 148 11.29 9.53 -18.90
C LEU A 148 11.71 8.19 -19.53
N VAL A 149 12.63 8.24 -20.48
CA VAL A 149 13.13 7.06 -21.18
C VAL A 149 14.05 6.21 -20.27
N GLY A 150 14.83 6.85 -19.40
CA GLY A 150 15.65 6.19 -18.38
C GLY A 150 14.83 5.53 -17.26
N SER A 151 13.62 6.02 -16.98
CA SER A 151 12.75 5.47 -15.92
C SER A 151 12.23 4.04 -16.17
N VAL A 152 12.52 3.45 -17.34
CA VAL A 152 12.25 2.04 -17.65
C VAL A 152 13.57 1.27 -17.65
N PRO A 153 14.09 0.88 -16.46
CA PRO A 153 15.44 0.29 -16.33
C PRO A 153 15.61 -1.00 -17.12
N LEU A 154 14.53 -1.77 -17.33
CA LEU A 154 14.53 -3.00 -18.13
C LEU A 154 14.94 -2.80 -19.59
N LEU A 155 14.71 -1.61 -20.16
CA LEU A 155 15.00 -1.35 -21.58
C LEU A 155 16.37 -0.70 -21.78
N ASP A 156 16.91 -0.03 -20.76
CA ASP A 156 18.19 0.68 -20.77
C ASP A 156 18.44 1.46 -22.08
N ILE A 157 17.38 2.14 -22.54
CA ILE A 157 17.36 2.82 -23.84
C ILE A 157 18.44 3.90 -23.93
N PRO A 158 18.69 4.74 -22.89
CA PRO A 158 19.72 5.76 -22.98
C PRO A 158 21.11 5.18 -23.23
N ALA A 159 21.51 4.12 -22.51
CA ALA A 159 22.81 3.51 -22.71
C ALA A 159 22.91 2.84 -24.10
N ARG A 160 21.85 2.13 -24.52
CA ARG A 160 21.82 1.46 -25.83
C ARG A 160 21.84 2.41 -27.02
N LEU A 161 21.23 3.59 -26.89
CA LEU A 161 21.23 4.62 -27.92
C LEU A 161 22.42 5.60 -27.78
N ALA A 162 23.33 5.37 -26.82
CA ALA A 162 24.38 6.30 -26.44
C ALA A 162 23.86 7.74 -26.22
N TRP A 163 22.63 7.86 -25.71
CA TRP A 163 21.99 9.14 -25.49
C TRP A 163 22.52 9.76 -24.20
N THR A 164 23.31 10.82 -24.33
CA THR A 164 23.90 11.51 -23.19
C THR A 164 22.89 12.42 -22.47
N GLU A 165 22.96 12.39 -21.13
CA GLU A 165 22.17 13.24 -20.25
C GLU A 165 22.49 14.72 -20.49
N PRO A 166 21.48 15.56 -20.77
CA PRO A 166 21.68 17.00 -20.93
C PRO A 166 21.90 17.67 -19.56
N PRO A 167 22.90 18.55 -19.40
CA PRO A 167 23.04 19.33 -18.17
C PRO A 167 21.98 20.45 -18.15
N VAL A 168 21.08 20.45 -17.17
CA VAL A 168 19.99 21.45 -17.07
C VAL A 168 20.00 22.24 -15.76
N LEU A 169 20.06 21.56 -14.61
CA LEU A 169 20.14 22.22 -13.30
C LEU A 169 21.14 21.48 -12.42
N PRO A 170 22.34 22.02 -12.18
CA PRO A 170 23.24 21.45 -11.19
C PRO A 170 22.69 21.69 -9.78
N GLY A 171 22.85 20.70 -8.89
CA GLY A 171 22.58 20.82 -7.46
C GLY A 171 21.16 20.40 -7.03
N VAL A 172 20.90 20.52 -5.73
CA VAL A 172 19.75 19.93 -5.02
C VAL A 172 18.40 20.34 -5.62
N THR A 173 18.25 21.58 -6.08
CA THR A 173 17.00 22.05 -6.68
C THR A 173 16.67 21.29 -7.97
N GLY A 174 17.68 20.98 -8.80
CA GLY A 174 17.51 20.13 -9.99
C GLY A 174 17.08 18.72 -9.62
N HIS A 175 17.81 18.10 -8.69
CA HIS A 175 17.53 16.77 -8.15
C HIS A 175 16.12 16.62 -7.54
N VAL A 176 15.65 17.62 -6.78
CA VAL A 176 14.29 17.64 -6.22
C VAL A 176 13.25 17.76 -7.32
N LEU A 177 13.51 18.56 -8.36
CA LEU A 177 12.61 18.72 -9.49
C LEU A 177 12.52 17.43 -10.32
N GLU A 178 13.63 16.74 -10.49
CA GLU A 178 13.72 15.43 -11.12
C GLU A 178 12.95 14.37 -10.34
N LEU A 179 13.10 14.35 -9.01
CA LEU A 179 12.34 13.46 -8.16
C LEU A 179 10.84 13.76 -8.25
N ALA A 180 10.46 15.04 -8.21
CA ALA A 180 9.08 15.46 -8.38
C ALA A 180 8.52 15.02 -9.75
N PHE A 181 9.29 15.19 -10.83
CA PHE A 181 8.93 14.71 -12.16
C PHE A 181 8.70 13.21 -12.18
N ALA A 182 9.66 12.44 -11.65
CA ALA A 182 9.57 10.99 -11.54
C ALA A 182 8.31 10.55 -10.77
N LEU A 183 8.06 11.15 -9.61
CA LEU A 183 6.90 10.82 -8.76
C LEU A 183 5.56 11.24 -9.37
N VAL A 184 5.53 12.28 -10.20
CA VAL A 184 4.29 12.75 -10.85
C VAL A 184 4.00 11.98 -12.12
N VAL A 185 5.03 11.61 -12.90
CA VAL A 185 4.88 11.08 -14.27
C VAL A 185 4.95 9.55 -14.34
N ILE A 186 5.79 8.91 -13.53
CA ILE A 186 5.98 7.45 -13.57
C ILE A 186 4.75 6.70 -13.03
N PRO A 187 4.13 7.07 -11.88
CA PRO A 187 2.98 6.30 -11.38
C PRO A 187 1.78 6.25 -12.32
N PRO A 188 1.36 7.33 -13.03
CA PRO A 188 0.34 7.25 -14.07
C PRO A 188 0.72 6.28 -15.20
N LEU A 189 1.97 6.29 -15.65
CA LEU A 189 2.47 5.40 -16.71
C LEU A 189 2.43 3.93 -16.29
N VAL A 190 2.95 3.64 -15.09
CA VAL A 190 2.91 2.30 -14.50
C VAL A 190 1.46 1.83 -14.34
N ARG A 191 0.55 2.72 -13.91
CA ARG A 191 -0.89 2.39 -13.80
C ARG A 191 -1.51 2.06 -15.16
N VAL A 192 -1.19 2.79 -16.22
CA VAL A 192 -1.65 2.46 -17.60
C VAL A 192 -1.08 1.12 -18.05
N GLY A 193 0.20 0.84 -17.78
CA GLY A 193 0.83 -0.44 -18.09
C GLY A 193 0.18 -1.61 -17.34
N ILE A 194 -0.07 -1.44 -16.04
CA ILE A 194 -0.81 -2.41 -15.21
C ILE A 194 -2.26 -2.56 -15.70
N ALA A 195 -2.89 -1.50 -16.22
CA ALA A 195 -4.22 -1.57 -16.81
C ALA A 195 -4.27 -2.46 -18.04
N LEU A 196 -3.30 -2.28 -18.95
CA LEU A 196 -3.16 -3.09 -20.15
C LEU A 196 -2.80 -4.55 -19.82
N TYR A 197 -1.89 -4.75 -18.86
CA TYR A 197 -1.52 -6.08 -18.39
C TYR A 197 -2.67 -6.80 -17.68
N GLY A 198 -3.36 -6.11 -16.77
CA GLY A 198 -4.56 -6.60 -16.09
C GLY A 198 -5.64 -6.99 -17.09
N HIS A 199 -5.84 -6.21 -18.15
CA HIS A 199 -6.76 -6.57 -19.24
C HIS A 199 -6.36 -7.85 -19.99
N ALA A 200 -5.05 -8.08 -20.20
CA ALA A 200 -4.55 -9.29 -20.83
C ALA A 200 -4.66 -10.52 -19.91
N GLU A 201 -4.45 -10.32 -18.61
CA GLU A 201 -4.35 -11.37 -17.60
C GLU A 201 -5.70 -11.74 -16.95
N ASP A 202 -6.70 -10.87 -17.02
CA ASP A 202 -8.06 -11.11 -16.49
C ASP A 202 -8.73 -12.34 -17.12
N ARG A 203 -8.32 -12.76 -18.32
CA ARG A 203 -8.75 -14.05 -18.90
C ARG A 203 -8.13 -15.28 -18.25
N ALA A 204 -6.97 -15.16 -17.63
CA ALA A 204 -6.22 -16.27 -17.04
C ALA A 204 -6.47 -16.43 -15.54
N ARG A 205 -6.70 -15.33 -14.80
CA ARG A 205 -6.80 -15.32 -13.33
C ARG A 205 -8.18 -15.55 -12.75
N GLU A 206 -9.25 -15.40 -13.53
CA GLU A 206 -10.63 -15.67 -13.10
C GLU A 206 -10.83 -17.13 -12.63
N ARG A 207 -9.96 -18.05 -13.08
CA ARG A 207 -9.93 -19.46 -12.66
C ARG A 207 -9.17 -19.69 -11.34
N ASN A 208 -8.10 -18.95 -11.07
CA ASN A 208 -7.22 -19.17 -9.91
C ASN A 208 -7.72 -18.43 -8.65
N TYR A 209 -8.45 -17.33 -8.82
CA TYR A 209 -9.00 -16.54 -7.71
C TYR A 209 -10.12 -17.28 -6.96
N SER A 210 -10.90 -18.10 -7.66
CA SER A 210 -11.93 -18.96 -7.06
C SER A 210 -11.35 -20.08 -6.18
N GLU A 211 -10.20 -20.64 -6.57
CA GLU A 211 -9.52 -21.69 -5.79
C GLU A 211 -8.91 -21.12 -4.49
N ALA A 212 -8.34 -19.92 -4.54
CA ALA A 212 -7.74 -19.26 -3.39
C ALA A 212 -8.78 -18.83 -2.34
N LEU A 213 -9.98 -18.41 -2.76
CA LEU A 213 -11.05 -18.00 -1.83
C LEU A 213 -11.74 -19.20 -1.18
N ALA A 214 -11.85 -20.34 -1.88
CA ALA A 214 -12.34 -21.60 -1.34
C ALA A 214 -11.47 -22.14 -0.17
N HIS A 215 -10.15 -21.89 -0.20
CA HIS A 215 -9.25 -22.21 0.91
C HIS A 215 -9.44 -21.32 2.14
N ARG A 216 -9.89 -20.07 1.94
CA ARG A 216 -10.05 -19.08 3.00
C ARG A 216 -11.25 -19.38 3.92
N PHE A 217 -12.30 -20.00 3.38
CA PHE A 217 -13.44 -20.50 4.16
C PHE A 217 -13.08 -21.65 5.11
N ARG A 218 -12.01 -22.42 4.82
CA ARG A 218 -11.54 -23.51 5.70
C ARG A 218 -10.65 -23.01 6.85
N ALA A 219 -10.00 -21.86 6.70
CA ALA A 219 -9.00 -21.37 7.66
C ALA A 219 -9.55 -20.43 8.74
N ARG A 220 -10.85 -20.08 8.70
CA ARG A 220 -11.44 -19.01 9.52
C ARG A 220 -11.63 -19.35 11.01
N ARG A 221 -11.05 -20.44 11.55
CA ARG A 221 -11.43 -20.96 12.89
C ARG A 221 -10.33 -21.13 13.93
N SER A 222 -9.13 -20.62 13.74
CA SER A 222 -8.19 -20.55 14.85
C SER A 222 -7.19 -19.42 14.57
N TRP A 223 -6.49 -18.97 15.61
CA TRP A 223 -5.40 -17.98 15.54
C TRP A 223 -5.83 -16.53 15.78
N SER A 224 -6.59 -16.32 16.86
CA SER A 224 -6.60 -15.06 17.61
C SER A 224 -5.87 -15.27 18.95
N SER A 225 -4.57 -15.54 18.90
CA SER A 225 -3.68 -15.18 20.01
C SER A 225 -2.29 -14.96 19.44
N LEU A 226 -1.77 -13.74 19.56
CA LEU A 226 -0.35 -13.42 19.50
C LEU A 226 -0.17 -11.92 19.77
N ALA A 227 -0.01 -11.62 21.04
CA ALA A 227 1.25 -11.07 21.52
C ALA A 227 1.50 -11.83 22.82
N ASP A 228 2.31 -12.89 22.79
CA ASP A 228 2.67 -13.60 24.02
C ASP A 228 3.93 -12.90 24.59
N PRO A 229 3.81 -12.09 25.67
CA PRO A 229 4.93 -11.37 26.29
C PRO A 229 6.06 -12.28 26.81
N ARG A 230 5.89 -13.60 26.69
CA ARG A 230 6.83 -14.65 27.07
C ARG A 230 8.06 -14.72 26.17
N LEU A 231 7.97 -14.40 24.88
CA LEU A 231 9.12 -14.52 23.96
C LEU A 231 10.18 -13.43 24.20
N THR A 232 9.76 -12.19 24.44
CA THR A 232 10.67 -11.07 24.74
C THR A 232 11.33 -11.23 26.10
N THR A 233 10.58 -11.70 27.10
CA THR A 233 11.10 -11.98 28.46
C THR A 233 12.08 -13.15 28.48
N VAL A 234 11.81 -14.23 27.73
CA VAL A 234 12.74 -15.37 27.58
C VAL A 234 14.04 -14.95 26.90
N ALA A 235 13.97 -14.10 25.86
CA ALA A 235 15.15 -13.67 25.14
C ALA A 235 16.00 -12.67 25.94
N ALA A 236 15.37 -11.76 26.71
CA ALA A 236 16.07 -10.91 27.67
C ALA A 236 16.79 -11.76 28.72
N ALA A 237 16.12 -12.79 29.27
CA ALA A 237 16.73 -13.72 30.22
C ALA A 237 17.91 -14.51 29.62
N ALA A 238 17.80 -14.94 28.35
CA ALA A 238 18.88 -15.61 27.62
C ALA A 238 20.10 -14.70 27.39
N GLY A 239 19.88 -13.42 27.08
CA GLY A 239 20.96 -12.44 26.92
C GLY A 239 21.75 -12.21 28.21
N VAL A 240 21.06 -12.12 29.35
CA VAL A 240 21.76 -12.00 30.63
C VAL A 240 22.47 -13.30 31.01
N ALA A 241 21.85 -14.46 30.77
CA ALA A 241 22.50 -15.75 30.96
C ALA A 241 23.78 -15.90 30.11
N TRP A 242 23.76 -15.42 28.85
CA TRP A 242 24.94 -15.42 27.98
C TRP A 242 26.05 -14.50 28.49
N THR A 243 25.68 -13.32 29.02
CA THR A 243 26.64 -12.38 29.60
C THR A 243 27.30 -12.97 30.83
N LEU A 244 26.53 -13.64 31.69
CA LEU A 244 27.05 -14.41 32.81
C LEU A 244 28.04 -15.48 32.30
N VAL A 245 27.68 -16.27 31.29
CA VAL A 245 28.56 -17.32 30.72
C VAL A 245 29.88 -16.75 30.17
N GLN A 246 29.84 -15.59 29.49
CA GLN A 246 31.06 -14.93 28.98
C GLN A 246 31.94 -14.40 30.12
N LEU A 247 31.35 -13.82 31.16
CA LEU A 247 32.08 -13.40 32.36
C LEU A 247 32.70 -14.60 33.09
N TYR A 248 31.97 -15.72 33.16
CA TYR A 248 32.39 -16.94 33.84
C TYR A 248 33.49 -17.72 33.11
N ARG A 249 33.71 -17.51 31.80
CA ARG A 249 34.84 -18.12 31.08
C ARG A 249 36.20 -17.71 31.62
N HIS A 250 36.28 -16.63 32.39
CA HIS A 250 37.53 -16.09 32.92
C HIS A 250 37.66 -16.17 34.45
N THR A 251 36.67 -16.76 35.14
CA THR A 251 36.68 -16.89 36.61
C THR A 251 36.46 -18.35 37.05
N PRO A 252 37.34 -18.94 37.88
CA PRO A 252 37.20 -20.32 38.36
C PRO A 252 36.15 -20.41 39.47
N THR A 253 34.86 -20.41 39.11
CA THR A 253 33.75 -20.52 40.08
C THR A 253 32.96 -21.81 39.92
N ARG A 254 32.56 -22.40 41.06
CA ARG A 254 31.71 -23.61 41.12
C ARG A 254 30.29 -23.29 40.64
N ILE A 255 29.78 -24.10 39.70
CA ILE A 255 28.49 -23.95 38.98
C ILE A 255 27.24 -23.90 39.89
N LEU A 256 27.39 -24.19 41.19
CA LEU A 256 26.31 -24.23 42.20
C LEU A 256 26.62 -23.36 43.43
N SER A 257 27.29 -22.23 43.24
CA SER A 257 27.49 -21.27 44.33
C SER A 257 26.27 -20.37 44.53
N LEU A 258 26.03 -19.91 45.76
CA LEU A 258 24.99 -18.92 46.06
C LEU A 258 25.14 -17.64 45.22
N THR A 259 26.38 -17.30 44.83
CA THR A 259 26.66 -16.15 43.95
C THR A 259 26.18 -16.37 42.51
N THR A 260 26.30 -17.58 41.95
CA THR A 260 25.67 -17.94 40.66
C THR A 260 24.15 -17.86 40.72
N LEU A 261 23.53 -18.33 41.81
CA LEU A 261 22.07 -18.24 41.99
C LEU A 261 21.62 -16.77 42.12
N ALA A 262 22.31 -15.98 42.94
CA ALA A 262 22.06 -14.55 43.09
C ALA A 262 22.25 -13.79 41.77
N GLY A 263 23.25 -14.16 40.96
CA GLY A 263 23.49 -13.61 39.63
C GLY A 263 22.33 -13.92 38.67
N VAL A 264 21.83 -15.15 38.64
CA VAL A 264 20.67 -15.54 37.81
C VAL A 264 19.38 -14.84 38.25
N VAL A 265 19.15 -14.68 39.56
CA VAL A 265 17.99 -13.94 40.07
C VAL A 265 18.08 -12.45 39.71
N THR A 266 19.26 -11.84 39.87
CA THR A 266 19.49 -10.44 39.49
C THR A 266 19.29 -10.25 37.99
N ALA A 267 19.77 -11.20 37.18
CA ALA A 267 19.58 -11.24 35.74
C ALA A 267 18.10 -11.30 35.33
N ALA A 268 17.34 -12.20 35.94
CA ALA A 268 15.91 -12.31 35.70
C ALA A 268 15.15 -11.05 36.11
N ALA A 269 15.51 -10.46 37.25
CA ALA A 269 14.92 -9.19 37.72
C ALA A 269 15.21 -8.03 36.75
N LEU A 270 16.44 -7.94 36.23
CA LEU A 270 16.82 -6.95 35.22
C LEU A 270 16.06 -7.16 33.90
N ALA A 271 15.88 -8.40 33.45
CA ALA A 271 15.11 -8.71 32.25
C ALA A 271 13.62 -8.29 32.41
N VAL A 272 13.03 -8.53 33.58
CA VAL A 272 11.68 -8.08 33.91
C VAL A 272 11.59 -6.56 33.96
N ALA A 273 12.55 -5.90 34.59
CA ALA A 273 12.61 -4.43 34.67
C ALA A 273 12.78 -3.79 33.28
N ALA A 274 13.65 -4.34 32.42
CA ALA A 274 13.82 -3.88 31.05
C ALA A 274 12.53 -4.04 30.22
N THR A 275 11.84 -5.18 30.37
CA THR A 275 10.55 -5.41 29.70
C THR A 275 9.49 -4.42 30.18
N ALA A 276 9.43 -4.17 31.50
CA ALA A 276 8.53 -3.18 32.08
C ALA A 276 8.85 -1.75 31.63
N ALA A 277 10.14 -1.39 31.56
CA ALA A 277 10.60 -0.10 31.06
C ALA A 277 10.26 0.09 29.57
N VAL A 278 10.38 -0.95 28.74
CA VAL A 278 9.99 -0.90 27.32
C VAL A 278 8.48 -0.77 27.17
N ARG A 279 7.70 -1.47 28.00
CA ARG A 279 6.24 -1.30 28.02
C ARG A 279 5.85 0.11 28.45
N TRP A 280 6.45 0.60 29.52
CA TRP A 280 6.25 1.98 29.97
C TRP A 280 6.67 3.00 28.91
N MET A 281 7.79 2.78 28.22
CA MET A 281 8.24 3.61 27.11
C MET A 281 7.25 3.55 25.94
N TYR A 282 6.71 2.37 25.62
CA TYR A 282 5.69 2.23 24.57
C TYR A 282 4.41 3.01 24.92
N ASP A 283 3.93 2.85 26.16
CA ASP A 283 2.76 3.56 26.68
C ASP A 283 3.03 5.09 26.67
N TYR A 284 4.19 5.52 27.16
CA TYR A 284 4.62 6.93 27.16
C TYR A 284 4.76 7.50 25.74
N LEU A 285 5.42 6.79 24.84
CA LEU A 285 5.55 7.19 23.44
C LEU A 285 4.16 7.34 22.83
N SER A 286 3.24 6.40 23.05
CA SER A 286 1.89 6.46 22.47
C SER A 286 1.11 7.73 22.84
N GLU A 287 1.33 8.25 24.05
CA GLU A 287 0.69 9.46 24.58
C GLU A 287 1.36 10.77 24.10
N GLN A 288 2.61 10.72 23.62
CA GLN A 288 3.47 11.91 23.42
C GLN A 288 3.72 12.29 21.94
N ALA A 289 2.79 11.98 21.04
CA ALA A 289 2.85 12.31 19.61
C ALA A 289 3.28 13.75 19.32
N VAL A 290 2.68 14.66 20.07
CA VAL A 290 2.84 16.10 19.92
C VAL A 290 4.27 16.53 20.28
N LEU A 291 4.82 15.98 21.36
CA LEU A 291 6.18 16.27 21.79
C LEU A 291 7.22 15.66 20.85
N ILE A 292 6.99 14.45 20.36
CA ILE A 292 7.94 13.76 19.47
C ILE A 292 8.03 14.48 18.12
N THR A 293 6.90 14.83 17.53
CA THR A 293 6.87 15.60 16.28
C THR A 293 7.51 16.98 16.46
N LEU A 294 7.31 17.62 17.62
CA LEU A 294 7.94 18.90 17.94
C LEU A 294 9.46 18.76 18.09
N ALA A 295 9.92 17.70 18.77
CA ALA A 295 11.33 17.39 18.93
C ALA A 295 12.00 17.10 17.57
N CYS A 296 11.35 16.34 16.69
CA CYS A 296 11.85 16.09 15.33
C CYS A 296 11.94 17.38 14.50
N ALA A 297 10.92 18.24 14.57
CA ALA A 297 10.96 19.53 13.89
C ALA A 297 12.05 20.45 14.46
N GLY A 298 12.26 20.41 15.78
CA GLY A 298 13.36 21.10 16.45
C GLY A 298 14.72 20.58 15.98
N LEU A 299 14.92 19.26 15.97
CA LEU A 299 16.12 18.61 15.47
C LEU A 299 16.41 18.98 14.01
N LEU A 300 15.38 18.98 13.16
CA LEU A 300 15.52 19.31 11.73
C LEU A 300 15.97 20.75 11.51
N VAL A 301 15.53 21.72 12.32
CA VAL A 301 15.81 23.15 12.07
C VAL A 301 17.06 23.63 12.82
N TRP A 302 17.25 23.18 14.05
CA TRP A 302 18.24 23.76 14.97
C TRP A 302 19.57 23.04 14.94
N PHE A 303 19.59 21.75 14.63
CA PHE A 303 20.81 20.95 14.66
C PHE A 303 21.40 20.83 13.27
N ASP A 304 22.70 21.06 13.18
CA ASP A 304 23.46 20.94 11.94
C ASP A 304 23.66 19.47 11.56
N SER A 305 22.57 18.84 11.15
CA SER A 305 22.54 17.48 10.66
C SER A 305 22.64 17.48 9.13
N PRO A 306 23.19 16.41 8.52
CA PRO A 306 23.16 16.25 7.07
C PRO A 306 21.74 16.30 6.51
N VAL A 307 20.75 15.83 7.27
CA VAL A 307 19.33 15.93 6.91
C VAL A 307 18.86 17.39 6.90
N ARG A 308 19.25 18.21 7.89
CA ARG A 308 18.98 19.67 7.83
C ARG A 308 19.65 20.29 6.62
N GLN A 309 20.93 20.00 6.39
CA GLN A 309 21.68 20.58 5.28
C GLN A 309 21.05 20.20 3.93
N LEU A 310 20.49 18.99 3.82
CA LEU A 310 19.79 18.50 2.64
C LEU A 310 18.40 19.14 2.46
N VAL A 311 17.59 19.17 3.52
CA VAL A 311 16.16 19.55 3.45
C VAL A 311 15.95 21.06 3.62
N LEU A 312 16.79 21.72 4.42
CA LEU A 312 16.70 23.13 4.78
C LEU A 312 18.10 23.79 4.78
N PRO A 313 18.84 23.81 3.66
CA PRO A 313 20.19 24.38 3.59
C PRO A 313 20.24 25.85 4.02
N SER A 314 19.19 26.61 3.71
CA SER A 314 19.06 28.02 4.09
C SER A 314 18.81 28.25 5.59
N ALA A 315 18.36 27.22 6.33
CA ALA A 315 18.03 27.34 7.75
C ALA A 315 19.23 27.70 8.63
N ALA A 316 20.45 27.40 8.19
CA ALA A 316 21.67 27.80 8.89
C ALA A 316 21.74 29.33 9.09
N SER A 317 21.38 30.08 8.06
CA SER A 317 21.45 31.55 7.98
C SER A 317 20.24 32.28 8.58
N LEU A 318 19.19 31.55 8.94
CA LEU A 318 17.96 32.15 9.46
C LEU A 318 18.17 32.71 10.86
N GLY A 319 17.64 33.93 11.10
CA GLY A 319 17.53 34.50 12.43
C GLY A 319 16.62 33.69 13.34
N LEU A 320 16.72 33.92 14.67
CA LEU A 320 15.99 33.18 15.70
C LEU A 320 14.48 33.04 15.40
N TRP A 321 13.83 34.15 15.05
CA TRP A 321 12.40 34.19 14.77
C TRP A 321 12.00 33.42 13.51
N ALA A 322 12.83 33.46 12.47
CA ALA A 322 12.62 32.67 11.26
C ALA A 322 12.82 31.17 11.52
N LYS A 323 13.81 30.79 12.34
CA LYS A 323 14.00 29.40 12.79
C LYS A 323 12.78 28.90 13.58
N LEU A 324 12.29 29.69 14.53
CA LEU A 324 11.05 29.35 15.27
C LEU A 324 9.84 29.19 14.33
N GLY A 325 9.68 30.09 13.37
CA GLY A 325 8.60 29.99 12.37
C GLY A 325 8.71 28.74 11.49
N VAL A 326 9.91 28.40 11.00
CA VAL A 326 10.16 27.18 10.21
C VAL A 326 9.99 25.93 11.07
N THR A 327 10.42 25.93 12.34
CA THR A 327 10.17 24.83 13.28
C THR A 327 8.68 24.63 13.51
N LEU A 328 7.91 25.69 13.72
CA LEU A 328 6.46 25.60 13.92
C LEU A 328 5.75 25.09 12.65
N ALA A 329 6.15 25.56 11.46
CA ALA A 329 5.60 25.09 10.19
C ALA A 329 5.95 23.63 9.90
N ALA A 330 7.21 23.24 10.08
CA ALA A 330 7.66 21.86 9.96
C ALA A 330 6.96 20.97 10.99
N TRP A 331 6.79 21.43 12.22
CA TRP A 331 6.05 20.74 13.27
C TRP A 331 4.58 20.58 12.90
N LEU A 332 3.89 21.60 12.42
CA LEU A 332 2.49 21.50 11.98
C LEU A 332 2.33 20.52 10.82
N VAL A 333 3.23 20.54 9.85
CA VAL A 333 3.23 19.58 8.73
C VAL A 333 3.52 18.16 9.22
N LEU A 334 4.56 17.97 10.05
CA LEU A 334 4.88 16.68 10.65
C LEU A 334 3.74 16.18 11.53
N LEU A 335 3.16 17.02 12.37
CA LEU A 335 2.05 16.67 13.24
C LEU A 335 0.82 16.31 12.42
N LEU A 336 0.46 17.07 11.38
CA LEU A 336 -0.66 16.73 10.51
C LEU A 336 -0.40 15.40 9.79
N VAL A 337 0.78 15.21 9.20
CA VAL A 337 1.13 13.98 8.48
C VAL A 337 1.19 12.79 9.44
N VAL A 338 1.91 12.91 10.54
CA VAL A 338 2.10 11.84 11.52
C VAL A 338 0.79 11.52 12.22
N LEU A 339 0.04 12.50 12.75
CA LEU A 339 -1.16 12.24 13.54
C LEU A 339 -2.35 11.78 12.68
N VAL A 340 -2.51 12.31 11.46
CA VAL A 340 -3.60 11.91 10.55
C VAL A 340 -3.29 10.60 9.80
N PHE A 341 -2.00 10.36 9.49
CA PHE A 341 -1.63 9.22 8.63
C PHE A 341 -0.97 8.05 9.34
N VAL A 342 -0.33 8.23 10.49
CA VAL A 342 0.65 7.22 10.95
C VAL A 342 0.54 6.90 12.45
N TRP A 343 0.21 7.87 13.30
CA TRP A 343 0.31 7.74 14.76
C TRP A 343 -0.71 6.80 15.40
N SER A 344 -1.90 6.70 14.80
CA SER A 344 -2.93 5.76 15.26
C SER A 344 -2.55 4.29 15.00
N ASP A 345 -1.47 4.03 14.26
CA ASP A 345 -1.03 2.69 13.92
C ASP A 345 0.00 2.18 14.94
N PRO A 346 -0.29 1.11 15.71
CA PRO A 346 0.67 0.55 16.65
C PRO A 346 1.97 0.09 15.97
N GLU A 347 1.94 -0.27 14.69
CA GLU A 347 3.13 -0.69 13.93
C GLU A 347 4.16 0.43 13.77
N PHE A 348 3.72 1.70 13.78
CA PHE A 348 4.62 2.84 13.73
C PHE A 348 5.36 3.03 15.05
N LEU A 349 4.67 2.87 16.19
CA LEU A 349 5.31 2.90 17.50
C LEU A 349 6.31 1.76 17.66
N GLU A 350 5.98 0.57 17.15
CA GLU A 350 6.92 -0.55 17.08
C GLU A 350 8.15 -0.23 16.23
N ALA A 351 8.00 0.44 15.08
CA ALA A 351 9.11 0.86 14.24
C ALA A 351 10.00 1.89 14.95
N LEU A 352 9.40 2.87 15.63
CA LEU A 352 10.11 3.93 16.34
C LEU A 352 10.86 3.37 17.55
N LEU A 353 10.25 2.44 18.28
CA LEU A 353 10.88 1.70 19.36
C LEU A 353 12.05 0.84 18.83
N ALA A 354 11.85 0.09 17.75
CA ALA A 354 12.91 -0.71 17.13
C ALA A 354 14.09 0.15 16.72
N LEU A 355 13.84 1.27 16.06
CA LEU A 355 14.87 2.22 15.63
C LEU A 355 15.64 2.78 16.84
N THR A 356 14.93 3.17 17.90
CA THR A 356 15.53 3.70 19.13
C THR A 356 16.41 2.67 19.82
N LEU A 357 15.94 1.42 19.91
CA LEU A 357 16.70 0.31 20.49
C LEU A 357 17.95 -0.02 19.66
N VAL A 358 17.83 -0.06 18.33
CA VAL A 358 18.95 -0.30 17.41
C VAL A 358 20.00 0.80 17.55
N ILE A 359 19.61 2.07 17.48
CA ILE A 359 20.56 3.19 17.61
C ILE A 359 21.17 3.24 19.01
N GLY A 360 20.38 3.01 20.06
CA GLY A 360 20.81 3.16 21.45
C GLY A 360 21.70 2.04 21.97
N PHE A 361 21.49 0.79 21.54
CA PHE A 361 22.10 -0.40 22.13
C PHE A 361 22.93 -1.28 21.18
N LEU A 362 22.85 -1.09 19.85
CA LEU A 362 23.66 -1.87 18.91
C LEU A 362 24.84 -1.05 18.37
N GLY A 363 26.00 -1.71 18.24
CA GLY A 363 27.26 -1.09 17.81
C GLY A 363 28.19 -0.76 18.97
N ALA A 364 29.47 -0.54 18.65
CA ALA A 364 30.48 -0.22 19.66
C ALA A 364 30.28 1.17 20.29
N ASP A 365 29.72 2.10 19.52
CA ASP A 365 29.51 3.52 19.83
C ASP A 365 28.05 3.85 20.20
N ALA A 366 27.27 2.83 20.57
CA ALA A 366 25.86 3.00 20.90
C ALA A 366 25.70 3.89 22.17
N PRO A 367 24.99 5.03 22.11
CA PRO A 367 25.01 6.04 23.16
C PRO A 367 24.36 5.59 24.47
N ALA A 368 23.29 4.78 24.42
CA ALA A 368 22.66 4.28 25.65
C ALA A 368 23.55 3.23 26.33
N ALA A 369 24.20 2.36 25.55
CA ALA A 369 25.20 1.43 26.07
C ALA A 369 26.42 2.18 26.65
N GLY A 370 26.90 3.22 25.97
CA GLY A 370 27.99 4.08 26.45
C GLY A 370 27.64 4.79 27.75
N TRP A 371 26.44 5.38 27.81
CA TRP A 371 25.94 6.04 29.02
C TRP A 371 25.86 5.07 30.21
N LEU A 372 25.33 3.85 30.01
CA LEU A 372 25.27 2.83 31.06
C LEU A 372 26.67 2.43 31.56
N ARG A 373 27.64 2.26 30.65
CA ARG A 373 29.05 1.98 30.99
C ARG A 373 29.70 3.10 31.79
N GLU A 374 29.36 4.34 31.50
CA GLU A 374 29.94 5.50 32.17
C GLU A 374 29.29 5.78 33.53
N HIS A 375 27.97 5.63 33.64
CA HIS A 375 27.20 6.11 34.80
C HIS A 375 26.80 5.01 35.78
N VAL A 376 26.75 3.73 35.37
CA VAL A 376 26.42 2.61 36.25
C VAL A 376 27.69 2.02 36.85
N THR A 377 28.17 2.60 37.94
CA THR A 377 29.40 2.13 38.62
C THR A 377 29.14 1.02 39.65
N TRP A 378 27.88 0.65 39.87
CA TRP A 378 27.51 -0.34 40.88
C TRP A 378 27.87 -1.76 40.44
N GLN A 379 28.68 -2.47 41.23
CA GLN A 379 29.16 -3.83 40.93
C GLN A 379 28.84 -4.83 42.05
N PRO A 380 27.56 -5.17 42.27
CA PRO A 380 27.19 -6.11 43.32
C PRO A 380 27.80 -7.49 43.04
N TRP A 381 28.46 -8.08 44.04
CA TRP A 381 29.07 -9.42 43.95
C TRP A 381 30.16 -9.55 42.87
N GLY A 382 30.79 -8.43 42.48
CA GLY A 382 31.80 -8.40 41.42
C GLY A 382 31.23 -8.54 40.00
N LEU A 383 29.91 -8.42 39.83
CA LEU A 383 29.27 -8.39 38.52
C LEU A 383 29.32 -6.96 37.97
N PRO A 384 29.96 -6.70 36.80
CA PRO A 384 29.93 -5.41 36.13
C PRO A 384 28.52 -5.16 35.58
N LEU A 385 27.69 -4.52 36.40
CA LEU A 385 26.27 -4.31 36.11
C LEU A 385 26.08 -3.47 34.85
N ASP A 386 26.99 -2.53 34.60
CA ASP A 386 27.05 -1.72 33.39
C ASP A 386 27.14 -2.57 32.12
N GLN A 387 28.10 -3.51 32.07
CA GLN A 387 28.29 -4.40 30.94
C GLN A 387 27.10 -5.36 30.81
N ALA A 388 26.59 -5.86 31.93
CA ALA A 388 25.41 -6.73 31.96
C ALA A 388 24.16 -6.03 31.40
N LEU A 389 23.90 -4.78 31.81
CA LEU A 389 22.77 -3.99 31.35
C LEU A 389 22.90 -3.61 29.87
N ALA A 390 24.08 -3.16 29.43
CA ALA A 390 24.33 -2.84 28.04
C ALA A 390 24.13 -4.07 27.13
N THR A 391 24.64 -5.24 27.56
CA THR A 391 24.50 -6.50 26.82
C THR A 391 23.07 -7.01 26.83
N ALA A 392 22.35 -6.87 27.95
CA ALA A 392 20.94 -7.19 28.05
C ALA A 392 20.09 -6.33 27.09
N GLY A 393 20.37 -5.02 27.03
CA GLY A 393 19.73 -4.11 26.07
C GLY A 393 19.97 -4.52 24.61
N GLY A 394 21.20 -4.93 24.27
CA GLY A 394 21.53 -5.45 22.95
C GLY A 394 20.74 -6.72 22.60
N TRP A 395 20.72 -7.72 23.48
CA TRP A 395 19.95 -8.96 23.26
C TRP A 395 18.44 -8.74 23.23
N PHE A 396 17.92 -7.85 24.07
CA PHE A 396 16.53 -7.43 24.02
C PHE A 396 16.20 -6.83 22.65
N THR A 397 17.06 -5.96 22.13
CA THR A 397 16.91 -5.37 20.79
C THR A 397 16.87 -6.45 19.73
N VAL A 398 17.79 -7.41 19.75
CA VAL A 398 17.80 -8.54 18.80
C VAL A 398 16.51 -9.35 18.89
N ALA A 399 16.05 -9.66 20.10
CA ALA A 399 14.80 -10.41 20.31
C ALA A 399 13.58 -9.68 19.77
N PHE A 400 13.52 -8.37 20.00
CA PHE A 400 12.44 -7.51 19.49
C PHE A 400 12.45 -7.46 17.97
N LEU A 401 13.62 -7.39 17.34
CA LEU A 401 13.75 -7.45 15.88
C LEU A 401 13.34 -8.82 15.31
N VAL A 402 13.73 -9.93 15.95
CA VAL A 402 13.27 -11.27 15.56
C VAL A 402 11.76 -11.38 15.68
N HIS A 403 11.17 -10.81 16.73
CA HIS A 403 9.72 -10.72 16.87
C HIS A 403 9.09 -9.92 15.73
N LEU A 404 9.66 -8.78 15.33
CA LEU A 404 9.17 -7.99 14.19
C LEU A 404 9.25 -8.78 12.88
N VAL A 405 10.38 -9.42 12.57
CA VAL A 405 10.51 -10.27 11.37
C VAL A 405 9.47 -11.39 11.39
N TRP A 406 9.30 -12.05 12.53
CA TRP A 406 8.31 -13.09 12.70
C TRP A 406 6.89 -12.57 12.51
N ALA A 407 6.58 -11.40 13.04
CA ALA A 407 5.30 -10.73 12.86
C ALA A 407 5.05 -10.39 11.38
N VAL A 408 6.04 -9.83 10.67
CA VAL A 408 5.96 -9.51 9.24
C VAL A 408 5.71 -10.77 8.41
N VAL A 409 6.41 -11.87 8.69
CA VAL A 409 6.29 -13.14 7.95
C VAL A 409 4.97 -13.86 8.27
N ARG A 410 4.55 -13.89 9.54
CA ARG A 410 3.34 -14.60 9.96
C ARG A 410 2.05 -13.87 9.65
N ARG A 411 2.07 -12.54 9.53
CA ARG A 411 0.88 -11.79 9.16
C ARG A 411 0.48 -12.21 7.76
N GLN A 412 -0.57 -13.03 7.68
CA GLN A 412 -1.23 -13.30 6.41
C GLN A 412 -1.50 -11.96 5.74
N GLN A 413 -1.25 -11.87 4.44
CA GLN A 413 -1.66 -10.71 3.65
C GLN A 413 -3.18 -10.75 3.61
N ILE A 414 -3.82 -10.14 4.62
CA ILE A 414 -5.27 -10.12 4.74
C ILE A 414 -5.78 -9.12 3.71
N LEU A 415 -5.88 -9.57 2.46
CA LEU A 415 -6.66 -8.88 1.44
C LEU A 415 -8.08 -8.69 1.99
N GLY A 416 -8.51 -7.44 2.15
CA GLY A 416 -9.89 -7.11 2.48
C GLY A 416 -10.27 -7.26 3.96
N ARG A 417 -9.38 -6.94 4.91
CA ARG A 417 -9.82 -6.61 6.28
C ARG A 417 -10.38 -5.20 6.39
N ALA A 418 -10.11 -4.36 5.39
CA ALA A 418 -10.82 -3.14 5.09
C ALA A 418 -12.32 -3.38 5.29
N ASP A 419 -12.90 -2.80 6.34
CA ASP A 419 -14.34 -2.78 6.54
C ASP A 419 -14.99 -2.41 5.21
N TYR A 420 -15.80 -3.32 4.67
CA TYR A 420 -16.46 -3.14 3.38
C TYR A 420 -17.34 -1.88 3.34
N GLY A 421 -17.65 -1.30 4.51
CA GLY A 421 -18.31 0.00 4.65
C GLY A 421 -17.50 1.18 4.09
N ASP A 422 -16.18 1.20 4.24
CA ASP A 422 -15.33 2.31 3.77
C ASP A 422 -14.03 1.84 3.08
N THR A 423 -14.20 1.34 1.86
CA THR A 423 -13.11 0.92 0.96
C THR A 423 -11.95 1.92 0.77
N ALA A 424 -12.15 3.22 1.01
CA ALA A 424 -11.10 4.22 0.84
C ALA A 424 -10.18 4.27 2.08
N SER A 425 -10.73 4.09 3.29
CA SER A 425 -9.93 3.96 4.51
C SER A 425 -9.22 2.62 4.58
N GLY A 426 -9.85 1.56 4.10
CA GLY A 426 -9.28 0.22 4.04
C GLY A 426 -8.00 0.09 3.19
N LEU A 427 -8.02 0.57 1.94
CA LEU A 427 -6.80 0.57 1.10
C LEU A 427 -5.69 1.42 1.73
N ARG A 428 -6.04 2.57 2.30
CA ARG A 428 -5.06 3.43 2.97
C ARG A 428 -4.41 2.71 4.14
N GLN A 429 -5.17 1.99 4.95
CA GLN A 429 -4.64 1.17 6.05
C GLN A 429 -3.73 0.06 5.53
N ASP A 430 -4.15 -0.67 4.48
CA ASP A 430 -3.31 -1.74 3.90
C ASP A 430 -2.00 -1.19 3.33
N LEU A 431 -2.05 -0.07 2.59
CA LEU A 431 -0.86 0.59 2.06
C LEU A 431 0.07 1.10 3.16
N ARG A 432 -0.49 1.66 4.24
CA ARG A 432 0.28 2.09 5.42
C ARG A 432 0.98 0.89 6.07
N ALA A 433 0.26 -0.22 6.29
CA ALA A 433 0.84 -1.44 6.85
C ALA A 433 1.97 -2.00 5.98
N TYR A 434 1.84 -1.97 4.64
CA TYR A 434 2.94 -2.37 3.75
C TYR A 434 4.14 -1.44 3.86
N ALA A 435 3.93 -0.12 3.92
CA ALA A 435 5.02 0.84 4.10
C ALA A 435 5.74 0.63 5.44
N LEU A 436 5.00 0.41 6.53
CA LEU A 436 5.57 0.15 7.86
C LEU A 436 6.36 -1.16 7.90
N ARG A 437 5.92 -2.21 7.21
CA ARG A 437 6.70 -3.45 7.05
C ARG A 437 8.02 -3.21 6.31
N ALA A 438 8.02 -2.36 5.28
CA ALA A 438 9.26 -1.98 4.59
C ALA A 438 10.23 -1.31 5.57
N VAL A 439 9.72 -0.40 6.40
CA VAL A 439 10.51 0.25 7.45
C VAL A 439 11.07 -0.77 8.45
N HIS A 440 10.25 -1.71 8.93
CA HIS A 440 10.73 -2.77 9.82
C HIS A 440 11.83 -3.64 9.19
N LEU A 441 11.66 -4.05 7.93
CA LEU A 441 12.67 -4.83 7.20
C LEU A 441 13.99 -4.07 7.07
N VAL A 442 13.93 -2.78 6.78
CA VAL A 442 15.11 -1.90 6.69
C VAL A 442 15.79 -1.74 8.05
N ILE A 443 15.03 -1.55 9.15
CA ILE A 443 15.59 -1.47 10.51
C ILE A 443 16.28 -2.79 10.88
N VAL A 444 15.65 -3.94 10.60
CA VAL A 444 16.24 -5.26 10.84
C VAL A 444 17.51 -5.47 10.03
N ALA A 445 17.52 -5.07 8.76
CA ALA A 445 18.70 -5.16 7.91
C ALA A 445 19.85 -4.29 8.44
N GLY A 446 19.56 -3.04 8.81
CA GLY A 446 20.53 -2.13 9.43
C GLY A 446 21.11 -2.69 10.74
N ALA A 447 20.25 -3.26 11.59
CA ALA A 447 20.68 -3.91 12.82
C ALA A 447 21.57 -5.14 12.56
N ALA A 448 21.22 -5.98 11.60
CA ALA A 448 22.02 -7.14 11.22
C ALA A 448 23.39 -6.74 10.66
N LEU A 449 23.45 -5.70 9.83
CA LEU A 449 24.72 -5.12 9.35
C LEU A 449 25.57 -4.58 10.50
N THR A 450 24.95 -3.91 11.48
CA THR A 450 25.63 -3.40 12.68
C THR A 450 26.25 -4.54 13.50
N LEU A 451 25.49 -5.63 13.69
CA LEU A 451 25.98 -6.82 14.39
C LEU A 451 27.13 -7.50 13.65
N LEU A 452 27.03 -7.66 12.32
CA LEU A 452 28.10 -8.22 11.50
C LEU A 452 29.38 -7.39 11.59
N ARG A 453 29.25 -6.06 11.60
CA ARG A 453 30.38 -5.14 11.78
C ARG A 453 31.00 -5.30 13.16
N SER A 454 30.21 -5.36 14.23
CA SER A 454 30.71 -5.60 15.59
C SER A 454 31.42 -6.95 15.74
N ALA A 455 31.00 -7.95 14.99
CA ALA A 455 31.61 -9.28 14.92
C ALA A 455 32.80 -9.37 13.94
N HIS A 456 33.22 -8.24 13.34
CA HIS A 456 34.28 -8.18 12.33
C HIS A 456 34.02 -9.06 11.08
N ALA A 457 32.76 -9.39 10.83
CA ALA A 457 32.29 -10.18 9.68
C ALA A 457 31.88 -9.31 8.48
N ALA A 458 31.89 -7.98 8.65
CA ALA A 458 31.68 -6.97 7.62
C ALA A 458 32.69 -5.83 7.78
N THR A 459 33.08 -5.20 6.68
CA THR A 459 34.07 -4.12 6.63
C THR A 459 33.43 -2.84 6.10
N VAL A 460 33.89 -1.68 6.59
CA VAL A 460 33.44 -0.38 6.08
C VAL A 460 34.44 0.12 5.05
N SER A 461 33.97 0.51 3.87
CA SER A 461 34.83 0.83 2.74
C SER A 461 35.50 2.21 2.81
N ALA A 462 35.09 3.07 3.76
CA ALA A 462 35.63 4.42 3.93
C ALA A 462 35.79 4.80 5.42
N PRO A 463 36.83 5.59 5.78
CA PRO A 463 37.06 6.01 7.16
C PRO A 463 35.96 6.97 7.65
N THR A 464 35.43 6.64 8.83
CA THR A 464 34.31 7.31 9.49
C THR A 464 34.77 8.56 10.23
N ALA A 465 34.93 9.68 9.54
CA ALA A 465 35.23 10.98 10.17
C ALA A 465 33.96 11.78 10.58
N GLY A 466 32.77 11.14 10.59
CA GLY A 466 31.50 11.80 10.85
C GLY A 466 30.89 11.47 12.23
N PRO A 467 29.96 12.30 12.74
CA PRO A 467 29.30 12.13 14.05
C PRO A 467 28.28 10.99 14.10
N TRP A 468 28.35 10.02 13.18
CA TRP A 468 27.33 8.99 12.97
C TRP A 468 27.71 7.72 13.71
N THR A 469 26.77 7.13 14.46
CA THR A 469 26.97 5.83 15.10
C THR A 469 27.10 4.69 14.09
N GLU A 470 27.75 3.58 14.45
CA GLU A 470 27.84 2.38 13.60
C GLU A 470 26.46 1.90 13.14
N ALA A 471 25.48 1.95 14.04
CA ALA A 471 24.08 1.61 13.76
C ALA A 471 23.46 2.54 12.71
N SER A 472 23.64 3.86 12.86
CA SER A 472 23.08 4.83 11.92
C SER A 472 23.69 4.70 10.52
N GLN A 473 24.99 4.41 10.41
CA GLN A 473 25.67 4.17 9.13
C GLN A 473 25.15 2.89 8.47
N SER A 474 25.04 1.81 9.24
CA SER A 474 24.52 0.51 8.76
C SER A 474 23.07 0.61 8.32
N LEU A 475 22.25 1.39 9.02
CA LEU A 475 20.86 1.65 8.66
C LEU A 475 20.77 2.50 7.39
N THR A 476 21.62 3.52 7.24
CA THR A 476 21.71 4.32 6.01
C THR A 476 22.10 3.47 4.80
N ALA A 477 23.09 2.57 4.96
CA ALA A 477 23.46 1.60 3.93
C ALA A 477 22.27 0.69 3.56
N ALA A 478 21.58 0.13 4.56
CA ALA A 478 20.41 -0.72 4.30
C ALA A 478 19.29 0.02 3.56
N VAL A 479 18.97 1.27 3.95
CA VAL A 479 17.96 2.09 3.27
C VAL A 479 18.40 2.33 1.82
N TRP A 480 19.65 2.75 1.62
CA TRP A 480 20.19 3.06 0.30
C TRP A 480 20.06 1.86 -0.65
N HIS A 481 20.56 0.69 -0.24
CA HIS A 481 20.50 -0.52 -1.08
C HIS A 481 19.07 -0.99 -1.34
N VAL A 482 18.15 -0.85 -0.37
CA VAL A 482 16.74 -1.17 -0.58
C VAL A 482 16.12 -0.20 -1.59
N VAL A 483 16.35 1.10 -1.44
CA VAL A 483 15.81 2.13 -2.33
C VAL A 483 16.36 2.00 -3.76
N ASP A 484 17.66 1.81 -3.91
CA ASP A 484 18.35 1.59 -5.19
C ASP A 484 17.83 0.35 -5.94
N SER A 485 17.41 -0.67 -5.18
CA SER A 485 16.88 -1.92 -5.73
C SER A 485 15.37 -1.89 -6.02
N LEU A 486 14.63 -0.85 -5.63
CA LEU A 486 13.20 -0.79 -5.86
C LEU A 486 12.91 -0.50 -7.33
N PRO A 487 11.97 -1.23 -7.98
CA PRO A 487 11.57 -0.92 -9.34
C PRO A 487 10.87 0.44 -9.38
N GLY A 488 11.46 1.42 -10.06
CA GLY A 488 10.95 2.78 -10.10
C GLY A 488 12.01 3.79 -10.53
N PRO A 489 11.78 5.09 -10.25
CA PRO A 489 12.85 6.07 -10.41
C PRO A 489 14.03 5.72 -9.51
N ASP A 490 15.22 5.84 -10.06
CA ASP A 490 16.48 5.69 -9.34
C ASP A 490 16.64 6.86 -8.37
N VAL A 491 16.00 6.75 -7.20
CA VAL A 491 15.96 7.83 -6.19
C VAL A 491 17.36 8.16 -5.70
N THR A 492 18.23 7.16 -5.64
CA THR A 492 19.63 7.28 -5.22
C THR A 492 20.44 8.10 -6.22
N ASP A 493 20.35 7.81 -7.51
CA ASP A 493 20.97 8.62 -8.57
C ASP A 493 20.34 10.02 -8.67
N ILE A 494 19.00 10.10 -8.67
CA ILE A 494 18.26 11.37 -8.79
C ILE A 494 18.61 12.35 -7.68
N LEU A 495 18.80 11.88 -6.45
CA LEU A 495 19.15 12.73 -5.31
C LEU A 495 20.66 12.93 -5.14
N ASP A 496 21.49 12.38 -6.05
CA ASP A 496 22.93 12.19 -5.87
C ASP A 496 23.26 11.65 -4.46
N TRP A 497 22.38 10.78 -3.96
CA TRP A 497 22.54 10.20 -2.64
C TRP A 497 23.62 9.13 -2.74
N ARG A 498 24.85 9.52 -2.43
CA ARG A 498 25.99 8.60 -2.35
C ARG A 498 26.19 8.11 -0.92
N LEU A 499 26.49 6.83 -0.77
CA LEU A 499 26.91 6.29 0.52
C LEU A 499 28.28 6.85 0.88
N THR A 500 28.34 7.64 1.94
CA THR A 500 29.60 8.13 2.51
C THR A 500 30.41 6.99 3.15
N ALA A 501 29.72 5.97 3.65
CA ALA A 501 30.30 4.76 4.21
C ALA A 501 29.39 3.58 3.83
N ASP A 502 29.92 2.64 3.04
CA ASP A 502 29.21 1.41 2.70
C ASP A 502 29.70 0.23 3.56
N VAL A 503 28.80 -0.71 3.83
CA VAL A 503 29.07 -1.91 4.61
C VAL A 503 29.26 -3.07 3.63
N THR A 504 30.51 -3.45 3.45
CA THR A 504 30.94 -4.46 2.47
C THR A 504 31.31 -5.79 3.12
N GLY A 505 31.31 -6.85 2.32
CA GLY A 505 31.62 -8.21 2.74
C GLY A 505 30.55 -9.21 2.31
N ARG A 506 30.90 -10.50 2.28
CA ARG A 506 29.98 -11.56 1.79
C ARG A 506 28.70 -11.64 2.62
N TRP A 507 28.82 -11.53 3.94
CA TRP A 507 27.66 -11.57 4.84
C TRP A 507 26.82 -10.29 4.78
N ALA A 508 27.46 -9.13 4.64
CA ALA A 508 26.76 -7.86 4.44
C ALA A 508 25.94 -7.87 3.13
N GLY A 509 26.56 -8.32 2.03
CA GLY A 509 25.88 -8.51 0.75
C GLY A 509 24.70 -9.48 0.84
N LEU A 510 24.84 -10.59 1.58
CA LEU A 510 23.73 -11.52 1.82
C LEU A 510 22.58 -10.86 2.58
N VAL A 511 22.87 -10.09 3.64
CA VAL A 511 21.84 -9.34 4.39
C VAL A 511 21.11 -8.35 3.50
N ILE A 512 21.84 -7.61 2.66
CA ILE A 512 21.26 -6.66 1.70
C ILE A 512 20.36 -7.38 0.70
N ILE A 513 20.83 -8.46 0.07
CA ILE A 513 20.04 -9.25 -0.89
C ILE A 513 18.76 -9.80 -0.23
N LEU A 514 18.87 -10.32 0.99
CA LEU A 514 17.71 -10.81 1.74
C LEU A 514 16.74 -9.68 2.09
N ALA A 515 17.23 -8.50 2.46
CA ALA A 515 16.41 -7.33 2.76
C ALA A 515 15.65 -6.82 1.53
N VAL A 516 16.35 -6.71 0.39
CA VAL A 516 15.76 -6.35 -0.91
C VAL A 516 14.72 -7.39 -1.33
N GLY A 517 15.09 -8.68 -1.33
CA GLY A 517 14.19 -9.77 -1.67
C GLY A 517 12.95 -9.82 -0.78
N ALA A 518 13.12 -9.65 0.53
CA ALA A 518 12.01 -9.56 1.48
C ALA A 518 11.13 -8.34 1.22
N THR A 519 11.71 -7.18 0.92
CA THR A 519 10.94 -5.96 0.59
C THR A 519 10.12 -6.17 -0.68
N VAL A 520 10.71 -6.75 -1.73
CA VAL A 520 9.98 -7.05 -2.98
C VAL A 520 8.84 -8.05 -2.74
N LEU A 521 9.12 -9.16 -2.04
CA LEU A 521 8.17 -10.26 -1.86
C LEU A 521 7.06 -9.95 -0.83
N LEU A 522 7.40 -9.25 0.25
CA LEU A 522 6.49 -9.03 1.39
C LEU A 522 5.84 -7.64 1.38
N VAL A 523 6.39 -6.68 0.63
CA VAL A 523 5.88 -5.32 0.53
C VAL A 523 5.44 -5.00 -0.89
N ALA A 524 6.33 -5.05 -1.88
CA ALA A 524 6.03 -4.55 -3.22
C ALA A 524 4.97 -5.39 -3.94
N LEU A 525 5.15 -6.72 -4.04
CA LEU A 525 4.17 -7.60 -4.69
C LEU A 525 2.78 -7.54 -4.02
N PRO A 526 2.66 -7.60 -2.69
CA PRO A 526 1.38 -7.50 -2.01
C PRO A 526 0.74 -6.12 -2.17
N LEU A 527 1.52 -5.05 -2.13
CA LEU A 527 1.06 -3.69 -2.37
C LEU A 527 0.49 -3.56 -3.79
N ILE A 528 1.22 -4.02 -4.81
CA ILE A 528 0.74 -4.04 -6.20
C ILE A 528 -0.55 -4.84 -6.31
N ARG A 529 -0.61 -6.02 -5.69
CA ARG A 529 -1.78 -6.90 -5.69
C ARG A 529 -2.99 -6.23 -5.01
N THR A 530 -2.80 -5.59 -3.87
CA THR A 530 -3.86 -4.93 -3.10
C THR A 530 -4.36 -3.69 -3.81
N VAL A 531 -3.48 -2.88 -4.41
CA VAL A 531 -3.87 -1.76 -5.27
C VAL A 531 -4.67 -2.24 -6.49
N ALA A 532 -4.21 -3.32 -7.14
CA ALA A 532 -4.91 -3.89 -8.28
C ALA A 532 -6.30 -4.45 -7.89
N LEU A 533 -6.40 -5.12 -6.74
CA LEU A 533 -7.66 -5.67 -6.23
C LEU A 533 -8.62 -4.57 -5.76
N TRP A 534 -8.12 -3.56 -5.05
CA TRP A 534 -8.91 -2.39 -4.67
C TRP A 534 -9.43 -1.69 -5.91
N ALA A 535 -8.58 -1.44 -6.91
CA ALA A 535 -9.00 -0.83 -8.15
C ALA A 535 -10.22 -1.61 -8.69
N ARG A 536 -10.08 -2.93 -8.90
CA ARG A 536 -11.16 -3.84 -9.35
C ARG A 536 -12.45 -3.71 -8.53
N LEU A 537 -12.38 -3.80 -7.20
CA LEU A 537 -13.55 -3.69 -6.32
C LEU A 537 -14.22 -2.31 -6.39
N THR A 538 -13.44 -1.27 -6.66
CA THR A 538 -13.93 0.11 -6.67
C THR A 538 -14.64 0.46 -7.98
N ALA A 539 -14.28 -0.14 -9.12
CA ALA A 539 -15.02 0.10 -10.36
C ALA A 539 -15.97 -1.01 -10.82
N GLY A 540 -16.01 -2.16 -10.13
CA GLY A 540 -17.20 -3.02 -10.14
C GLY A 540 -18.45 -2.38 -9.51
N ARG A 541 -18.38 -1.10 -9.06
CA ARG A 541 -19.52 -0.36 -8.53
C ARG A 541 -20.47 0.02 -9.66
N PRO A 542 -21.70 -0.51 -9.68
CA PRO A 542 -22.67 -0.08 -10.65
C PRO A 542 -23.03 1.39 -10.37
N ARG A 543 -23.15 2.19 -11.43
CA ARG A 543 -23.63 3.58 -11.32
C ARG A 543 -25.08 3.56 -10.80
N SER A 544 -25.39 4.53 -9.95
CA SER A 544 -26.33 4.48 -8.82
C SER A 544 -27.82 4.19 -9.11
N SER A 545 -28.28 4.08 -10.36
CA SER A 545 -29.67 3.71 -10.66
C SER A 545 -29.82 2.21 -10.93
N ASP A 546 -28.95 1.63 -11.76
CA ASP A 546 -29.02 0.21 -12.11
C ASP A 546 -28.46 -0.68 -10.99
N ALA A 547 -27.59 -0.14 -10.14
CA ALA A 547 -27.02 -0.81 -8.97
C ALA A 547 -28.09 -1.23 -7.97
N LEU A 548 -29.06 -0.34 -7.72
CA LEU A 548 -30.12 -0.55 -6.74
C LEU A 548 -30.99 -1.75 -7.12
N ALA A 549 -31.20 -1.97 -8.42
CA ALA A 549 -32.03 -3.07 -8.92
C ALA A 549 -31.27 -4.37 -9.24
N SER A 550 -30.02 -4.25 -9.69
CA SER A 550 -29.23 -5.40 -10.16
C SER A 550 -28.49 -6.12 -9.04
N VAL A 551 -27.95 -5.40 -8.04
CA VAL A 551 -27.14 -6.01 -6.96
C VAL A 551 -27.97 -6.97 -6.10
N PRO A 552 -29.17 -6.60 -5.59
CA PRO A 552 -29.95 -7.52 -4.77
C PRO A 552 -30.34 -8.78 -5.55
N GLY A 553 -30.76 -8.60 -6.80
CA GLY A 553 -31.12 -9.70 -7.70
C GLY A 553 -29.96 -10.64 -8.00
N ALA A 554 -28.78 -10.10 -8.26
CA ALA A 554 -27.60 -10.92 -8.52
C ALA A 554 -27.22 -11.79 -7.30
N ILE A 555 -27.33 -11.25 -6.08
CA ILE A 555 -27.13 -12.04 -4.84
C ILE A 555 -28.16 -13.17 -4.78
N ALA A 556 -29.44 -12.88 -5.02
CA ALA A 556 -30.50 -13.88 -4.97
C ALA A 556 -30.28 -14.98 -6.02
N ASP A 557 -29.97 -14.61 -7.27
CA ASP A 557 -29.72 -15.54 -8.36
C ASP A 557 -28.50 -16.43 -8.09
N ASP A 558 -27.42 -15.86 -7.56
CA ASP A 558 -26.21 -16.61 -7.22
C ASP A 558 -26.43 -17.57 -6.05
N LEU A 559 -27.07 -17.12 -4.97
CA LEU A 559 -27.39 -17.98 -3.83
C LEU A 559 -28.40 -19.07 -4.20
N ALA A 560 -29.44 -18.76 -4.99
CA ALA A 560 -30.41 -19.73 -5.45
C ALA A 560 -29.77 -20.81 -6.33
N ALA A 561 -28.81 -20.44 -7.18
CA ALA A 561 -28.05 -21.39 -7.98
C ALA A 561 -27.18 -22.33 -7.11
N VAL A 562 -26.60 -21.81 -6.02
CA VAL A 562 -25.85 -22.64 -5.06
C VAL A 562 -26.77 -23.60 -4.30
N VAL A 563 -27.92 -23.13 -3.83
CA VAL A 563 -28.92 -23.98 -3.16
C VAL A 563 -29.46 -25.06 -4.09
N ALA A 564 -29.82 -24.72 -5.33
CA ALA A 564 -30.31 -25.69 -6.31
C ALA A 564 -29.28 -26.79 -6.62
N PHE A 565 -27.98 -26.44 -6.61
CA PHE A 565 -26.92 -27.43 -6.73
C PHE A 565 -26.84 -28.36 -5.51
N MET A 566 -26.93 -27.82 -4.29
CA MET A 566 -26.92 -28.62 -3.06
C MET A 566 -28.14 -29.53 -2.95
N GLU A 567 -29.32 -29.07 -3.36
CA GLU A 567 -30.54 -29.89 -3.43
C GLU A 567 -30.37 -31.08 -4.38
N GLU A 568 -29.79 -30.84 -5.56
CA GLU A 568 -29.52 -31.89 -6.54
C GLU A 568 -28.46 -32.88 -6.04
N ALA A 569 -27.42 -32.40 -5.35
CA ALA A 569 -26.43 -33.25 -4.69
C ALA A 569 -27.07 -34.11 -3.58
N ALA A 570 -27.98 -33.53 -2.79
CA ALA A 570 -28.69 -34.23 -1.73
C ALA A 570 -29.62 -35.32 -2.26
N VAL A 571 -30.34 -35.05 -3.36
CA VAL A 571 -31.25 -36.03 -4.01
C VAL A 571 -30.47 -37.17 -4.68
N THR A 572 -29.36 -36.86 -5.34
CA THR A 572 -28.57 -37.85 -6.08
C THR A 572 -27.62 -38.66 -5.17
N GLY A 573 -27.46 -38.26 -3.91
CA GLY A 573 -26.49 -38.85 -2.99
C GLY A 573 -25.03 -38.65 -3.44
N THR A 574 -24.78 -37.83 -4.45
CA THR A 574 -23.42 -37.54 -4.92
C THR A 574 -22.77 -36.54 -3.96
N PRO A 575 -21.53 -36.78 -3.53
CA PRO A 575 -20.81 -35.81 -2.72
C PRO A 575 -20.64 -34.52 -3.54
N GLY A 576 -20.86 -33.36 -2.91
CA GLY A 576 -20.91 -32.04 -3.52
C GLY A 576 -19.60 -31.55 -4.17
N PHE A 577 -18.63 -32.43 -4.42
CA PHE A 577 -17.39 -32.20 -5.16
C PHE A 577 -17.30 -33.01 -6.47
N MET A 578 -18.25 -33.91 -6.75
CA MET A 578 -18.32 -34.63 -8.01
C MET A 578 -19.32 -33.99 -8.97
N LEU A 579 -18.91 -33.95 -10.24
CA LEU A 579 -19.65 -33.53 -11.42
C LEU A 579 -21.09 -34.04 -11.36
N ILE A 580 -22.07 -33.15 -11.18
CA ILE A 580 -23.49 -33.53 -11.24
C ILE A 580 -23.90 -33.51 -12.72
N PRO A 581 -24.26 -34.66 -13.33
CA PRO A 581 -24.72 -34.70 -14.70
C PRO A 581 -26.18 -34.26 -14.78
N ARG A 582 -26.44 -33.01 -15.20
CA ARG A 582 -27.80 -32.57 -15.55
C ARG A 582 -28.16 -33.05 -16.95
N ALA A 583 -29.19 -33.87 -17.06
CA ALA A 583 -29.80 -34.19 -18.35
C ALA A 583 -30.81 -33.10 -18.73
N ARG A 584 -30.49 -32.26 -19.71
CA ARG A 584 -31.48 -31.34 -20.31
C ARG A 584 -32.13 -32.01 -21.53
N PRO A 585 -33.47 -32.04 -21.64
CA PRO A 585 -34.11 -32.47 -22.86
C PRO A 585 -33.89 -31.40 -23.95
N MET A 586 -33.16 -31.76 -25.00
CA MET A 586 -33.09 -30.93 -26.21
C MET A 586 -34.34 -31.17 -27.07
N PRO A 587 -34.75 -30.19 -27.90
CA PRO A 587 -35.91 -30.31 -28.79
C PRO A 587 -35.83 -31.49 -29.79
N PHE A 588 -34.67 -32.13 -29.93
CA PHE A 588 -34.43 -33.25 -30.84
C PHE A 588 -34.18 -34.61 -30.14
N GLY A 589 -34.64 -34.77 -28.89
CA GLY A 589 -34.66 -36.07 -28.20
C GLY A 589 -33.31 -36.58 -27.66
N SER A 590 -32.20 -35.89 -27.91
CA SER A 590 -30.91 -36.19 -27.28
C SER A 590 -30.80 -35.53 -25.90
N ARG A 591 -30.40 -36.32 -24.89
CA ARG A 591 -30.04 -35.80 -23.55
C ARG A 591 -28.55 -35.50 -23.55
N VAL A 592 -28.19 -34.21 -23.52
CA VAL A 592 -26.80 -33.81 -23.27
C VAL A 592 -26.62 -33.76 -21.75
N GLN A 593 -25.66 -34.52 -21.22
CA GLN A 593 -25.21 -34.38 -19.83
C GLN A 593 -24.40 -33.09 -19.71
N LEU A 594 -25.01 -32.07 -19.14
CA LEU A 594 -24.32 -30.87 -18.70
C LEU A 594 -23.66 -31.17 -17.37
N VAL A 595 -22.35 -31.29 -17.39
CA VAL A 595 -21.52 -31.37 -16.20
C VAL A 595 -21.37 -29.96 -15.64
N ILE A 596 -21.94 -29.68 -14.46
CA ILE A 596 -21.71 -28.41 -13.76
C ILE A 596 -20.48 -28.60 -12.86
N PRO A 597 -19.35 -27.90 -13.12
CA PRO A 597 -18.18 -27.96 -12.25
C PRO A 597 -18.51 -27.41 -10.85
N THR A 598 -17.96 -28.02 -9.81
CA THR A 598 -18.03 -27.50 -8.43
C THR A 598 -17.47 -26.08 -8.32
N ASP A 599 -16.48 -25.76 -9.16
CA ASP A 599 -15.86 -24.44 -9.26
C ASP A 599 -16.83 -23.36 -9.69
N THR A 600 -17.89 -23.69 -10.42
CA THR A 600 -18.95 -22.72 -10.78
C THR A 600 -19.83 -22.36 -9.58
N VAL A 601 -20.07 -23.31 -8.67
CA VAL A 601 -20.89 -23.10 -7.46
C VAL A 601 -20.10 -22.31 -6.42
N GLY A 602 -18.84 -22.69 -6.21
CA GLY A 602 -17.92 -21.91 -5.38
C GLY A 602 -17.78 -20.47 -5.89
N ARG A 603 -17.62 -20.27 -7.21
CA ARG A 603 -17.60 -18.93 -7.82
C ARG A 603 -18.85 -18.11 -7.54
N ARG A 604 -20.04 -18.70 -7.63
CA ARG A 604 -21.30 -17.99 -7.34
C ARG A 604 -21.42 -17.60 -5.88
N LEU A 605 -21.00 -18.46 -4.95
CA LEU A 605 -20.98 -18.11 -3.53
C LEU A 605 -20.01 -16.94 -3.27
N VAL A 606 -18.83 -16.94 -3.90
CA VAL A 606 -17.89 -15.81 -3.85
C VAL A 606 -18.50 -14.53 -4.42
N GLN A 607 -19.19 -14.65 -5.57
CA GLN A 607 -19.82 -13.50 -6.21
C GLN A 607 -20.94 -12.90 -5.34
N ALA A 608 -21.72 -13.75 -4.67
CA ALA A 608 -22.72 -13.31 -3.69
C ALA A 608 -22.08 -12.55 -2.50
N GLU A 609 -20.94 -13.03 -1.97
CA GLU A 609 -20.21 -12.34 -0.90
C GLU A 609 -19.70 -10.95 -1.36
N LEU A 610 -19.14 -10.88 -2.57
CA LEU A 610 -18.68 -9.62 -3.16
C LEU A 610 -19.85 -8.64 -3.37
N ASN A 611 -21.01 -9.15 -3.80
CA ASN A 611 -22.20 -8.34 -3.98
C ASN A 611 -22.83 -7.90 -2.64
N MET A 612 -22.68 -8.67 -1.55
CA MET A 612 -23.14 -8.25 -0.21
C MET A 612 -22.45 -6.96 0.25
N ALA A 613 -21.16 -6.79 -0.05
CA ALA A 613 -20.46 -5.55 0.25
C ALA A 613 -21.06 -4.35 -0.50
N ALA A 614 -21.50 -4.55 -1.74
CA ALA A 614 -22.22 -3.53 -2.48
C ALA A 614 -23.59 -3.23 -1.85
N LEU A 615 -24.30 -4.26 -1.37
CA LEU A 615 -25.59 -4.13 -0.68
C LEU A 615 -25.48 -3.30 0.61
N VAL A 616 -24.45 -3.55 1.44
CA VAL A 616 -24.14 -2.74 2.64
C VAL A 616 -23.97 -1.27 2.30
N ARG A 617 -23.27 -0.97 1.21
CA ARG A 617 -22.97 0.43 0.86
C ARG A 617 -24.18 1.16 0.30
N LEU A 618 -25.10 0.43 -0.33
CA LEU A 618 -26.34 0.99 -0.88
C LEU A 618 -27.41 1.21 0.20
N PHE A 619 -27.51 0.29 1.16
CA PHE A 619 -28.64 0.25 2.10
C PHE A 619 -28.24 0.34 3.58
N GLY A 620 -26.95 0.20 3.91
CA GLY A 620 -26.45 0.13 5.27
C GLY A 620 -26.56 -1.27 5.89
N HIS A 621 -25.75 -1.52 6.93
CA HIS A 621 -25.76 -2.78 7.68
C HIS A 621 -27.07 -3.01 8.45
N GLU A 622 -27.78 -1.94 8.78
CA GLU A 622 -29.05 -2.02 9.52
C GLU A 622 -30.25 -2.30 8.62
N SER A 623 -30.09 -2.26 7.29
CA SER A 623 -31.19 -2.53 6.38
C SER A 623 -31.70 -3.96 6.51
N ALA A 624 -33.02 -4.12 6.49
CA ALA A 624 -33.68 -5.42 6.46
C ALA A 624 -33.18 -6.30 5.29
N TRP A 625 -32.79 -5.68 4.18
CA TRP A 625 -32.29 -6.37 3.00
C TRP A 625 -30.89 -6.94 3.21
N TYR A 626 -29.99 -6.16 3.82
CA TYR A 626 -28.67 -6.68 4.17
C TYR A 626 -28.78 -7.81 5.18
N GLN A 627 -29.62 -7.65 6.22
CA GLN A 627 -29.82 -8.70 7.21
C GLN A 627 -30.42 -9.98 6.61
N ALA A 628 -31.35 -9.86 5.66
CA ALA A 628 -31.89 -11.00 4.92
C ALA A 628 -30.84 -11.64 4.01
N ALA A 629 -30.07 -10.84 3.26
CA ALA A 629 -28.98 -11.31 2.40
C ALA A 629 -27.88 -12.03 3.21
N ASP A 630 -27.46 -11.46 4.34
CA ASP A 630 -26.43 -12.04 5.22
C ASP A 630 -26.90 -13.35 5.84
N ARG A 631 -28.17 -13.44 6.29
CA ARG A 631 -28.77 -14.70 6.75
C ARG A 631 -28.81 -15.74 5.63
N ALA A 632 -29.23 -15.36 4.43
CA ALA A 632 -29.26 -16.24 3.25
C ALA A 632 -27.86 -16.74 2.87
N PHE A 633 -26.87 -15.83 2.84
CA PHE A 633 -25.48 -16.14 2.56
C PHE A 633 -24.89 -17.07 3.63
N ALA A 634 -25.04 -16.75 4.91
CA ALA A 634 -24.50 -17.55 6.02
C ALA A 634 -25.15 -18.94 6.11
N ALA A 635 -26.44 -19.06 5.80
CA ALA A 635 -27.11 -20.36 5.72
C ALA A 635 -26.59 -21.18 4.52
N THR A 636 -26.46 -20.56 3.35
CA THR A 636 -25.94 -21.19 2.13
C THR A 636 -24.48 -21.63 2.29
N ALA A 637 -23.62 -20.79 2.86
CA ALA A 637 -22.21 -21.11 3.12
C ALA A 637 -22.05 -22.23 4.16
N ARG A 638 -22.92 -22.29 5.18
CA ARG A 638 -22.93 -23.39 6.15
C ARG A 638 -23.34 -24.72 5.51
N ALA A 639 -24.39 -24.71 4.68
CA ALA A 639 -24.82 -25.89 3.94
C ALA A 639 -23.71 -26.38 2.99
N PHE A 640 -23.10 -25.46 2.22
CA PHE A 640 -22.02 -25.76 1.29
C PHE A 640 -20.75 -26.28 2.02
N GLY A 641 -20.40 -25.68 3.16
CA GLY A 641 -19.28 -26.12 3.99
C GLY A 641 -19.49 -27.47 4.66
N ALA A 642 -20.73 -27.81 5.04
CA ALA A 642 -21.10 -29.12 5.54
C ALA A 642 -20.97 -30.21 4.45
N ASP A 643 -21.19 -29.83 3.19
CA ASP A 643 -21.00 -30.71 2.04
C ASP A 643 -19.55 -30.88 1.61
N GLY A 644 -18.67 -29.94 1.98
CA GLY A 644 -17.25 -29.81 1.61
C GLY A 644 -16.25 -30.75 2.30
N LEU A 645 -16.67 -31.55 3.29
CA LEU A 645 -15.77 -32.44 4.04
C LEU A 645 -15.79 -33.86 3.45
N PRO A 646 -14.62 -34.52 3.25
CA PRO A 646 -14.57 -35.89 2.76
C PRO A 646 -15.37 -36.79 3.71
N ALA A 647 -16.26 -37.56 3.11
CA ALA A 647 -17.29 -38.35 3.77
C ALA A 647 -16.69 -39.31 4.81
N VAL A 648 -16.67 -38.87 6.06
CA VAL A 648 -16.91 -39.82 7.16
C VAL A 648 -18.38 -40.19 7.02
N PRO A 649 -18.74 -41.47 6.85
CA PRO A 649 -20.12 -41.92 6.74
C PRO A 649 -20.81 -41.69 8.09
N HIS A 650 -21.23 -40.46 8.32
CA HIS A 650 -22.05 -40.12 9.47
C HIS A 650 -23.52 -40.43 9.14
N PRO A 651 -24.31 -40.89 10.13
CA PRO A 651 -25.75 -41.13 10.02
C PRO A 651 -26.56 -39.82 9.89
N GLY A 652 -26.06 -38.84 9.14
CA GLY A 652 -26.51 -37.45 9.12
C GLY A 652 -27.17 -37.01 7.81
N ALA A 653 -27.79 -37.91 7.05
CA ALA A 653 -28.58 -37.55 5.88
C ALA A 653 -29.66 -36.50 6.24
N ASP A 654 -30.29 -36.66 7.41
CA ASP A 654 -31.26 -35.72 7.97
C ASP A 654 -30.63 -34.35 8.28
N ARG A 655 -29.38 -34.32 8.75
CA ARG A 655 -28.67 -33.07 9.06
C ARG A 655 -28.36 -32.28 7.78
N ARG A 656 -27.95 -32.98 6.72
CA ARG A 656 -27.68 -32.37 5.40
C ARG A 656 -28.97 -31.77 4.82
N GLN A 657 -30.05 -32.55 4.78
CA GLN A 657 -31.36 -32.07 4.32
C GLN A 657 -31.83 -30.86 5.12
N HIS A 658 -31.67 -30.89 6.46
CA HIS A 658 -32.04 -29.76 7.30
C HIS A 658 -31.21 -28.50 7.02
N THR A 659 -29.90 -28.63 6.77
CA THR A 659 -29.06 -27.45 6.43
C THR A 659 -29.37 -26.88 5.05
N VAL A 660 -29.66 -27.72 4.06
CA VAL A 660 -30.03 -27.27 2.71
C VAL A 660 -31.42 -26.63 2.72
N ALA A 661 -32.39 -27.21 3.45
CA ALA A 661 -33.72 -26.63 3.62
C ALA A 661 -33.67 -25.26 4.33
N ALA A 662 -32.82 -25.11 5.35
CA ALA A 662 -32.61 -23.83 6.02
C ALA A 662 -31.97 -22.78 5.09
N ALA A 663 -31.01 -23.19 4.24
CA ALA A 663 -30.44 -22.30 3.22
C ALA A 663 -31.50 -21.88 2.19
N ARG A 664 -32.33 -22.82 1.72
CA ARG A 664 -33.43 -22.54 0.79
C ARG A 664 -34.43 -21.53 1.35
N ALA A 665 -34.91 -21.76 2.57
CA ALA A 665 -35.87 -20.87 3.23
C ALA A 665 -35.31 -19.43 3.35
N ALA A 666 -34.03 -19.28 3.72
CA ALA A 666 -33.40 -17.97 3.85
C ALA A 666 -33.22 -17.27 2.48
N VAL A 667 -32.87 -18.00 1.42
CA VAL A 667 -32.77 -17.45 0.05
C VAL A 667 -34.15 -17.06 -0.49
N ASP A 668 -35.19 -17.84 -0.22
CA ASP A 668 -36.56 -17.53 -0.64
C ASP A 668 -37.10 -16.29 0.08
N GLU A 669 -36.86 -16.16 1.40
CA GLU A 669 -37.18 -14.95 2.17
C GLU A 669 -36.52 -13.70 1.56
N TYR A 670 -35.23 -13.78 1.26
CA TYR A 670 -34.50 -12.67 0.63
C TYR A 670 -35.02 -12.35 -0.78
N THR A 671 -35.33 -13.37 -1.59
CA THR A 671 -35.86 -13.20 -2.95
C THR A 671 -37.24 -12.54 -2.94
N ALA A 672 -38.10 -12.90 -1.98
CA ALA A 672 -39.42 -12.30 -1.80
C ALA A 672 -39.30 -10.80 -1.48
N LEU A 673 -38.40 -10.42 -0.57
CA LEU A 673 -38.14 -9.01 -0.23
C LEU A 673 -37.68 -8.19 -1.45
N ILE A 674 -36.82 -8.77 -2.31
CA ILE A 674 -36.38 -8.10 -3.55
C ILE A 674 -37.54 -7.93 -4.54
N ALA A 675 -38.40 -8.94 -4.68
CA ALA A 675 -39.54 -8.90 -5.59
C ALA A 675 -40.54 -7.82 -5.17
N GLU A 676 -40.86 -7.75 -3.87
CA GLU A 676 -41.73 -6.72 -3.30
C GLU A 676 -41.18 -5.31 -3.55
N TRP A 677 -39.88 -5.10 -3.29
CA TRP A 677 -39.25 -3.82 -3.54
C TRP A 677 -39.25 -3.45 -5.03
N ARG A 678 -38.90 -4.38 -5.94
CA ARG A 678 -38.91 -4.11 -7.39
C ARG A 678 -40.30 -3.70 -7.87
N ALA A 679 -41.34 -4.34 -7.35
CA ALA A 679 -42.72 -4.00 -7.66
C ALA A 679 -43.07 -2.58 -7.17
N ALA A 680 -42.69 -2.22 -5.92
CA ALA A 680 -42.89 -0.88 -5.38
C ALA A 680 -42.12 0.20 -6.17
N TRP A 681 -40.87 -0.08 -6.52
CA TRP A 681 -40.01 0.81 -7.32
C TRP A 681 -40.57 1.06 -8.72
N GLN A 682 -41.00 0.00 -9.42
CA GLN A 682 -41.61 0.12 -10.75
C GLN A 682 -42.96 0.84 -10.73
N ALA A 683 -43.71 0.73 -9.62
CA ALA A 683 -44.97 1.43 -9.44
C ALA A 683 -44.81 2.91 -9.08
N GLY A 684 -43.58 3.39 -8.82
CA GLY A 684 -43.34 4.74 -8.31
C GLY A 684 -43.94 4.99 -6.93
N ALA A 685 -44.27 3.92 -6.19
CA ALA A 685 -44.84 4.02 -4.86
C ALA A 685 -43.75 4.42 -3.84
N PRO A 686 -44.09 5.23 -2.82
CA PRO A 686 -43.17 5.46 -1.71
C PRO A 686 -42.86 4.11 -1.06
N VAL A 687 -41.60 3.68 -1.16
CA VAL A 687 -41.10 2.52 -0.42
C VAL A 687 -41.28 2.85 1.06
N ALA A 688 -41.93 1.96 1.82
CA ALA A 688 -42.20 2.18 3.25
C ALA A 688 -40.92 2.65 3.97
N SER A 689 -41.04 3.61 4.88
CA SER A 689 -39.90 4.31 5.51
C SER A 689 -38.88 3.39 6.19
N ASP A 690 -39.29 2.18 6.57
CA ASP A 690 -38.43 1.17 7.19
C ASP A 690 -37.60 0.37 6.15
N LEU A 691 -37.91 0.54 4.86
CA LEU A 691 -37.26 -0.06 3.69
C LEU A 691 -36.56 1.00 2.79
N ALA A 692 -36.80 2.28 3.04
CA ALA A 692 -36.16 3.36 2.30
C ALA A 692 -34.76 3.64 2.91
N PRO A 693 -33.69 3.65 2.10
CA PRO A 693 -32.40 4.10 2.59
C PRO A 693 -32.56 5.53 3.10
N THR A 694 -32.18 5.77 4.36
CA THR A 694 -31.91 7.12 4.86
C THR A 694 -30.70 7.65 4.10
N LEU A 695 -30.95 8.12 2.87
CA LEU A 695 -29.98 8.87 2.10
C LEU A 695 -29.79 10.18 2.85
N GLY A 696 -28.80 10.20 3.74
CA GLY A 696 -28.29 11.43 4.33
C GLY A 696 -27.92 12.36 3.19
N THR A 697 -28.71 13.41 3.02
CA THR A 697 -28.42 14.54 2.12
C THR A 697 -27.13 15.22 2.48
#